data_AF-A0A930RRC3-F1
#
_entry.id   AF-A0A930RRC3-F1
#
_cell.length_a   1.000
_cell.length_b   1.000
_cell.length_c   1.000
_cell.angle_alpha   90.00
_cell.angle_beta   90.00
_cell.angle_gamma   90.00
#
_symmetry.space_group_name_H-M   'P 1'
#
loop_
_entity.id
_entity.type
_entity.pdbx_description
1 polymer ?
#
loop_
_entity_poly.entity_id
_entity_poly.type
_entity_poly.pdbx_seq_one_letter_code
_entity_poly.pdbx_strand_id
1 'polypeptide(L)'
;MSNIQNMSLEDIMGERFGRYSKYIIQERALPDIRDGLKPVQRRILYSMNKDGNTHDKGYRKSAKSVGNIMGNFHPHGDSSIYDAMVRMSQDWKNREILVEMHGNNGSMDGDPPAAMRYTEARLSEIAGYLLQDIEKNTVPFAWNFDDTEKEPTVLPAAFPNLLVNGATGISAGYATDIPPHNLAEVIDAVVYMIDHPSAKVDKLMEFLPGPDFPTGAIIQGRDEIKKAYETGKGRVVVRSKTEIEQLKGGKQQIVVTEIPYEINKAVLVKKIDDVRVNNKVAGIAEVRDESDRDGLRIAIELKKDANSDLILNYLFKYTDLQVNYNFNMVAIDNYTPRQVGIVPILSSYIAHRRDIIVARSRYDKEKAERRLHIVEGLIRVISILDEVIALIRASDNKADAKENLKVSYDFTEEQAEAIVTLQLYRLTNTDIVTLEEEHASLKEQIATLAAIIGDERTMFNLMKKELREVKKLFGNPRRSELQDTAKTIEIDTASLIVEEETFVSVTRAGYIKRTSPRSFNASTLEEVGKRDDDELIFVEPAKTTQHLLLFTNLGNAIYRPIHELTDTKWKDIGEHLSQTLTNFEQEEEILFAEIVDQFEGVTYFAATQQGQIKRFERKELSPWRTYRSKSTKYAKLKDQDDRIVAVAPVVLEDIMIITKNGYGLRFNIEEVPVVGAKAAGV
;
A
#
# COMPACT_ATOMS: atom_id res chain seq x y z
N MET A 1 -0.04 41.02 -41.95
CA MET A 1 0.24 39.71 -41.33
C MET A 1 -0.99 39.29 -40.57
N SER A 2 -1.43 38.04 -40.68
CA SER A 2 -2.58 37.54 -39.89
C SER A 2 -2.23 37.60 -38.41
N ASN A 3 -3.11 38.20 -37.58
CA ASN A 3 -2.98 38.23 -36.11
C ASN A 3 -3.37 36.90 -35.44
N ILE A 4 -3.65 35.85 -36.22
CA ILE A 4 -4.10 34.55 -35.75
C ILE A 4 -3.15 33.47 -36.33
N GLN A 5 -2.60 32.65 -35.45
CA GLN A 5 -1.87 31.43 -35.80
C GLN A 5 -2.78 30.22 -35.59
N ASN A 6 -2.97 29.44 -36.66
CA ASN A 6 -3.71 28.18 -36.59
C ASN A 6 -2.73 27.05 -36.27
N MET A 7 -3.09 26.19 -35.32
CA MET A 7 -2.38 24.95 -35.01
C MET A 7 -3.35 23.78 -35.14
N SER A 8 -2.85 22.60 -35.55
CA SER A 8 -3.70 21.42 -35.60
C SER A 8 -4.05 20.94 -34.19
N LEU A 9 -5.20 20.28 -34.03
CA LEU A 9 -5.58 19.69 -32.75
C LEU A 9 -4.57 18.65 -32.28
N GLU A 10 -4.01 17.87 -33.21
CA GLU A 10 -2.99 16.86 -32.94
C GLU A 10 -1.72 17.49 -32.37
N ASP A 11 -1.23 18.59 -32.98
CA ASP A 11 -0.05 19.31 -32.49
C ASP A 11 -0.28 19.92 -31.10
N ILE A 12 -1.45 20.54 -30.89
CA ILE A 12 -1.81 21.14 -29.60
C ILE A 12 -1.85 20.06 -28.52
N MET A 13 -2.53 18.94 -28.77
CA MET A 13 -2.65 17.85 -27.82
C MET A 13 -1.29 17.20 -27.55
N GLY A 14 -0.50 16.93 -28.59
CA GLY A 14 0.85 16.36 -28.46
C GLY A 14 1.80 17.24 -27.65
N GLU A 15 1.86 18.55 -27.96
CA GLU A 15 2.73 19.49 -27.26
C GLU A 15 2.31 19.67 -25.80
N ARG A 16 1.02 19.92 -25.55
CA ARG A 16 0.51 20.21 -24.19
C ARG A 16 0.57 18.97 -23.30
N PHE A 17 0.11 17.83 -23.79
CA PHE A 17 0.15 16.58 -23.04
C PHE A 17 1.58 16.08 -22.83
N GLY A 18 2.46 16.24 -23.82
CA GLY A 18 3.87 15.87 -23.72
C GLY A 18 4.61 16.67 -22.64
N ARG A 19 4.44 18.00 -22.61
CA ARG A 19 5.06 18.85 -21.56
C ARG A 19 4.55 18.51 -20.17
N TYR A 20 3.24 18.37 -20.02
CA TYR A 20 2.62 18.00 -18.74
C TYR A 20 3.10 16.63 -18.27
N SER A 21 3.05 15.62 -19.14
CA SER A 21 3.46 14.25 -18.79
C SER A 21 4.93 14.18 -18.37
N LYS A 22 5.83 14.83 -19.13
CA LYS A 22 7.25 14.90 -18.78
C LYS A 22 7.47 15.51 -17.40
N TYR A 23 6.81 16.63 -17.10
CA TYR A 23 6.90 17.29 -15.80
C TYR A 23 6.39 16.40 -14.66
N ILE A 24 5.22 15.77 -14.81
CA ILE A 24 4.65 14.93 -13.75
C ILE A 24 5.49 13.66 -13.50
N ILE A 25 6.14 13.12 -14.53
CA ILE A 25 7.06 11.98 -14.43
C ILE A 25 8.34 12.38 -13.70
N GLN A 26 9.05 13.40 -14.19
CA GLN A 26 10.40 13.73 -13.69
C GLN A 26 10.38 14.56 -12.40
N GLU A 27 9.42 15.49 -12.28
CA GLU A 27 9.49 16.57 -11.29
C GLU A 27 8.37 16.50 -10.22
N ARG A 28 7.60 15.41 -10.15
CA ARG A 28 6.49 15.31 -9.19
C ARG A 28 6.29 13.95 -8.53
N ALA A 29 5.92 12.93 -9.31
CA ALA A 29 5.26 11.75 -8.76
C ALA A 29 6.21 10.61 -8.39
N LEU A 30 7.35 10.49 -9.07
CA LEU A 30 8.31 9.39 -8.93
C LEU A 30 9.54 9.82 -8.12
N PRO A 31 10.11 8.94 -7.28
CA PRO A 31 11.33 9.23 -6.53
C PRO A 31 12.57 9.15 -7.44
N ASP A 32 13.64 9.88 -7.07
CA ASP A 32 14.97 9.64 -7.64
C ASP A 32 15.55 8.34 -7.07
N ILE A 33 16.18 7.52 -7.91
CA ILE A 33 16.70 6.21 -7.50
C ILE A 33 17.83 6.31 -6.44
N ARG A 34 18.52 7.45 -6.35
CA ARG A 34 19.72 7.63 -5.53
C ARG A 34 19.40 8.02 -4.09
N ASP A 35 18.48 8.98 -3.90
CA ASP A 35 18.09 9.48 -2.57
C ASP A 35 16.68 9.04 -2.14
N GLY A 36 15.89 8.45 -3.04
CA GLY A 36 14.55 7.96 -2.75
C GLY A 36 13.49 9.05 -2.55
N LEU A 37 13.79 10.30 -2.91
CA LEU A 37 12.89 11.43 -2.65
C LEU A 37 12.20 11.91 -3.92
N LYS A 38 10.94 12.28 -3.76
CA LYS A 38 10.23 13.14 -4.72
C LYS A 38 10.72 14.60 -4.55
N PRO A 39 10.60 15.44 -5.58
CA PRO A 39 11.08 16.83 -5.50
C PRO A 39 10.48 17.64 -4.34
N VAL A 40 9.19 17.47 -4.01
CA VAL A 40 8.58 18.13 -2.86
C VAL A 40 9.24 17.74 -1.53
N GLN A 41 9.56 16.47 -1.34
CA GLN A 41 10.21 15.97 -0.12
C GLN A 41 11.65 16.49 -0.03
N ARG A 42 12.38 16.48 -1.16
CA ARG A 42 13.74 17.04 -1.24
C ARG A 42 13.79 18.51 -0.87
N ARG A 43 12.84 19.31 -1.40
CA ARG A 43 12.71 20.74 -1.11
C ARG A 43 12.36 21.01 0.35
N ILE A 44 11.48 20.20 0.95
CA ILE A 44 11.17 20.26 2.39
C ILE A 44 12.46 20.08 3.21
N LEU A 45 13.21 18.99 2.98
CA LEU A 45 14.44 18.70 3.72
C LEU A 45 15.51 19.77 3.52
N TYR A 46 15.75 20.17 2.27
CA TYR A 46 16.75 21.19 1.93
C TYR A 46 16.41 22.54 2.56
N SER A 47 15.17 23.01 2.42
CA SER A 47 14.75 24.29 2.99
C SER A 47 14.85 24.29 4.51
N MET A 48 14.39 23.23 5.19
CA MET A 48 14.48 23.12 6.65
C MET A 48 15.93 23.09 7.14
N ASN A 49 16.82 22.39 6.42
CA ASN A 49 18.25 22.35 6.72
C ASN A 49 18.91 23.72 6.56
N LYS A 50 18.64 24.39 5.43
CA LYS A 50 19.15 25.73 5.12
C LYS A 50 18.72 26.77 6.15
N ASP A 51 17.49 26.64 6.63
CA ASP A 51 16.90 27.42 7.72
C ASP A 51 17.50 27.11 9.10
N GLY A 52 18.37 26.11 9.19
CA GLY A 52 18.96 25.59 10.41
C GLY A 52 17.94 24.93 11.35
N ASN A 53 16.83 24.40 10.83
CA ASN A 53 15.76 23.77 11.61
C ASN A 53 15.99 22.26 11.80
N THR A 54 17.04 21.93 12.54
CA THR A 54 17.59 20.58 12.71
C THR A 54 17.22 19.97 14.07
N HIS A 55 17.42 18.65 14.24
CA HIS A 55 17.04 17.88 15.43
C HIS A 55 17.65 18.39 16.74
N ASP A 56 18.82 19.02 16.68
CA ASP A 56 19.57 19.58 17.80
C ASP A 56 19.02 20.93 18.29
N LYS A 57 17.99 21.48 17.63
CA LYS A 57 17.40 22.78 17.94
C LYS A 57 15.92 22.66 18.30
N GLY A 58 15.38 23.75 18.86
CA GLY A 58 13.97 23.85 19.21
C GLY A 58 13.06 23.75 17.99
N TYR A 59 11.85 23.23 18.19
CA TYR A 59 10.84 23.11 17.14
C TYR A 59 10.47 24.48 16.56
N ARG A 60 10.16 24.52 15.26
CA ARG A 60 9.73 25.72 14.55
C ARG A 60 8.31 25.55 14.03
N LYS A 61 7.53 26.63 14.03
CA LYS A 61 6.17 26.60 13.51
C LYS A 61 6.10 26.07 12.08
N SER A 62 5.25 25.07 11.84
CA SER A 62 5.12 24.43 10.52
C SER A 62 4.78 25.43 9.43
N ALA A 63 3.90 26.40 9.71
CA ALA A 63 3.53 27.47 8.78
C ALA A 63 4.74 28.30 8.28
N LYS A 64 5.76 28.51 9.12
CA LYS A 64 6.98 29.23 8.72
C LYS A 64 7.79 28.41 7.72
N SER A 65 8.00 27.11 8.01
CA SER A 65 8.70 26.19 7.11
C SER A 65 7.98 26.09 5.77
N VAL A 66 6.66 25.88 5.77
CA VAL A 66 5.83 25.80 4.55
C VAL A 66 5.91 27.08 3.73
N GLY A 67 5.80 28.25 4.37
CA GLY A 67 5.93 29.54 3.69
C GLY A 67 7.28 29.73 3.01
N ASN A 68 8.38 29.38 3.67
CA ASN A 68 9.73 29.46 3.11
C ASN A 68 9.92 28.49 1.93
N ILE A 69 9.43 27.25 2.04
CA ILE A 69 9.51 26.27 0.96
C ILE A 69 8.74 26.75 -0.27
N MET A 70 7.52 27.25 -0.07
CA MET A 70 6.66 27.75 -1.13
C MET A 70 7.27 28.96 -1.83
N GLY A 71 7.81 29.91 -1.04
CA GLY A 71 8.41 31.14 -1.57
C GLY A 71 9.71 30.93 -2.33
N ASN A 72 10.53 29.94 -1.96
CA ASN A 72 11.88 29.80 -2.50
C ASN A 72 12.04 28.64 -3.50
N PHE A 73 11.31 27.52 -3.32
CA PHE A 73 11.61 26.28 -4.06
C PHE A 73 10.40 25.58 -4.69
N HIS A 74 9.23 25.62 -4.05
CA HIS A 74 8.08 24.81 -4.47
C HIS A 74 6.86 25.67 -4.80
N PRO A 75 6.68 26.11 -6.08
CA PRO A 75 5.64 27.06 -6.49
C PRO A 75 4.27 26.38 -6.65
N HIS A 76 3.83 25.64 -5.64
CA HIS A 76 2.53 24.95 -5.56
C HIS A 76 1.86 25.27 -4.23
N GLY A 77 0.58 24.90 -4.10
CA GLY A 77 -0.22 25.18 -2.91
C GLY A 77 0.42 24.70 -1.60
N ASP A 78 0.26 25.51 -0.56
CA ASP A 78 0.73 25.26 0.80
C ASP A 78 0.25 23.92 1.38
N SER A 79 -1.00 23.53 1.08
CA SER A 79 -1.60 22.27 1.52
C SER A 79 -0.78 21.05 1.07
N SER A 80 -0.34 21.01 -0.19
CA SER A 80 0.43 19.87 -0.72
C SER A 80 1.81 19.76 -0.06
N ILE A 81 2.44 20.89 0.28
CA ILE A 81 3.72 20.93 0.99
C ILE A 81 3.51 20.46 2.44
N TYR A 82 2.47 20.97 3.10
CA TYR A 82 2.15 20.60 4.48
C TYR A 82 1.80 19.12 4.61
N ASP A 83 0.94 18.58 3.72
CA ASP A 83 0.57 17.17 3.72
C ASP A 83 1.78 16.25 3.48
N ALA A 84 2.70 16.65 2.59
CA ALA A 84 3.95 15.92 2.39
C ALA A 84 4.84 15.96 3.65
N MET A 85 4.96 17.11 4.31
CA MET A 85 5.72 17.27 5.54
C MET A 85 5.10 16.50 6.72
N VAL A 86 3.78 16.49 6.85
CA VAL A 86 3.04 15.66 7.81
C VAL A 86 3.29 14.19 7.51
N ARG A 87 3.13 13.74 6.26
CA ARG A 87 3.37 12.33 5.92
C ARG A 87 4.79 11.92 6.31
N MET A 88 5.80 12.75 6.12
CA MET A 88 7.20 12.47 6.50
C MET A 88 7.45 12.37 8.03
N SER A 89 6.47 12.77 8.85
CA SER A 89 6.53 12.65 10.32
C SER A 89 5.71 11.50 10.90
N GLN A 90 4.84 10.89 10.10
CA GLN A 90 4.00 9.77 10.53
C GLN A 90 4.82 8.47 10.56
N ASP A 91 5.03 7.94 11.75
CA ASP A 91 5.83 6.74 12.03
C ASP A 91 5.12 5.43 11.67
N TRP A 92 3.81 5.45 11.44
CA TRP A 92 3.06 4.34 10.83
C TRP A 92 3.10 4.35 9.30
N LYS A 93 3.66 5.40 8.68
CA LYS A 93 3.81 5.52 7.22
C LYS A 93 5.24 5.37 6.74
N ASN A 94 6.22 5.89 7.49
CA ASN A 94 7.64 5.82 7.16
C ASN A 94 8.33 4.89 8.13
N ARG A 95 9.26 4.09 7.64
CA ARG A 95 10.03 3.19 8.50
C ARG A 95 11.04 3.93 9.35
N GLU A 96 11.60 5.01 8.80
CA GLU A 96 12.47 5.98 9.46
C GLU A 96 11.94 7.38 9.15
N ILE A 97 11.26 8.01 10.10
CA ILE A 97 10.67 9.35 9.90
C ILE A 97 11.77 10.37 9.59
N LEU A 98 11.49 11.30 8.66
CA LEU A 98 12.46 12.30 8.24
C LEU A 98 12.20 13.65 8.90
N VAL A 99 10.96 13.89 9.35
CA VAL A 99 10.54 15.10 10.06
C VAL A 99 9.99 14.70 11.42
N GLU A 100 10.41 15.39 12.47
CA GLU A 100 9.75 15.30 13.77
C GLU A 100 8.71 16.41 13.86
N MET A 101 7.48 16.07 14.27
CA MET A 101 6.38 17.02 14.36
C MET A 101 5.72 16.95 15.74
N HIS A 102 5.62 18.09 16.41
CA HIS A 102 4.86 18.29 17.63
C HIS A 102 3.44 18.78 17.31
N GLY A 103 2.47 18.24 18.06
CA GLY A 103 1.03 18.43 17.84
C GLY A 103 0.40 17.25 17.12
N ASN A 104 -0.92 17.30 16.88
CA ASN A 104 -1.62 16.25 16.15
C ASN A 104 -1.15 16.20 14.68
N ASN A 105 -0.39 15.17 14.30
CA ASN A 105 0.02 14.86 12.93
C ASN A 105 -0.80 13.74 12.28
N GLY A 106 -2.01 13.48 12.80
CA GLY A 106 -2.94 12.43 12.41
C GLY A 106 -2.79 11.16 13.25
N SER A 107 -3.50 10.11 12.87
CA SER A 107 -3.32 8.77 13.43
C SER A 107 -3.60 7.67 12.41
N MET A 108 -3.48 6.40 12.83
CA MET A 108 -3.90 5.23 12.04
C MET A 108 -5.42 5.17 11.80
N ASP A 109 -6.21 5.93 12.56
CA ASP A 109 -7.67 6.08 12.35
C ASP A 109 -8.02 7.02 11.19
N GLY A 110 -7.02 7.71 10.64
CA GLY A 110 -7.19 8.61 9.50
C GLY A 110 -7.93 9.90 9.83
N ASP A 111 -7.97 10.29 11.11
CA ASP A 111 -8.29 11.65 11.48
C ASP A 111 -7.26 12.62 10.88
N PRO A 112 -7.72 13.77 10.37
CA PRO A 112 -6.83 14.72 9.71
C PRO A 112 -5.85 15.33 10.72
N PRO A 113 -4.60 15.61 10.30
CA PRO A 113 -3.66 16.34 11.15
C PRO A 113 -4.21 17.73 11.50
N ALA A 114 -3.75 18.29 12.61
CA ALA A 114 -4.02 19.69 12.93
C ALA A 114 -3.42 20.60 11.86
N ALA A 115 -4.04 21.77 11.64
CA ALA A 115 -3.55 22.74 10.66
C ALA A 115 -2.12 23.22 11.00
N MET A 116 -1.35 23.64 9.97
CA MET A 116 0.05 24.09 10.09
C MET A 116 0.29 25.27 11.06
N ARG A 117 -0.77 25.96 11.47
CA ARG A 117 -0.75 27.01 12.49
C ARG A 117 -0.73 26.48 13.93
N TYR A 118 -0.92 25.18 14.14
CA TYR A 118 -0.87 24.55 15.46
C TYR A 118 0.40 23.72 15.62
N THR A 119 0.77 22.94 14.60
CA THR A 119 1.93 22.06 14.65
C THR A 119 3.26 22.81 14.58
N GLU A 120 4.29 22.18 15.12
CA GLU A 120 5.68 22.62 15.03
C GLU A 120 6.53 21.45 14.54
N ALA A 121 7.56 21.72 13.75
CA ALA A 121 8.35 20.67 13.12
C ALA A 121 9.84 21.02 13.08
N ARG A 122 10.68 19.99 13.04
CA ARG A 122 12.13 20.05 12.78
C ARG A 122 12.58 18.79 12.03
N LEU A 123 13.76 18.82 11.44
CA LEU A 123 14.33 17.61 10.85
C LEU A 123 14.64 16.58 11.94
N SER A 124 14.39 15.31 11.66
CA SER A 124 14.89 14.21 12.50
C SER A 124 16.42 14.12 12.43
N GLU A 125 17.02 13.42 13.39
CA GLU A 125 18.47 13.18 13.36
C GLU A 125 18.90 12.41 12.10
N ILE A 126 18.17 11.36 11.73
CA ILE A 126 18.48 10.54 10.54
C ILE A 126 18.32 11.33 9.24
N ALA A 127 17.41 12.31 9.16
CA ALA A 127 17.31 13.20 8.00
C ALA A 127 18.57 14.05 7.79
N GLY A 128 19.32 14.37 8.86
CA GLY A 128 20.63 15.01 8.74
C GLY A 128 21.62 14.20 7.89
N TYR A 129 21.55 12.87 7.94
CA TYR A 129 22.38 11.98 7.12
C TYR A 129 21.97 11.96 5.64
N LEU A 130 20.75 12.37 5.29
CA LEU A 130 20.40 12.63 3.89
C LEU A 130 21.11 13.88 3.35
N LEU A 131 21.33 14.88 4.19
CA LEU A 131 21.86 16.21 3.86
C LEU A 131 23.36 16.37 4.14
N GLN A 132 24.00 15.34 4.70
CA GLN A 132 25.40 15.38 5.14
C GLN A 132 26.34 15.78 4.00
N ASP A 133 27.23 16.75 4.27
CA ASP A 133 28.23 17.28 3.33
C ASP A 133 27.66 18.01 2.09
N ILE A 134 26.40 18.47 2.13
CA ILE A 134 25.78 19.22 1.02
C ILE A 134 26.49 20.57 0.76
N GLU A 135 27.10 21.17 1.77
CA GLU A 135 27.86 22.42 1.71
C GLU A 135 29.24 22.28 1.02
N LYS A 136 29.69 21.04 0.80
CA LYS A 136 31.01 20.72 0.24
C LYS A 136 30.98 20.47 -1.27
N ASN A 137 30.04 21.11 -1.98
CA ASN A 137 29.85 20.95 -3.43
C ASN A 137 29.74 19.48 -3.88
N THR A 138 29.06 18.65 -3.10
CA THR A 138 28.98 17.20 -3.33
C THR A 138 27.89 16.80 -4.33
N VAL A 139 26.88 17.65 -4.54
CA VAL A 139 25.73 17.37 -5.40
C VAL A 139 25.52 18.45 -6.47
N PRO A 140 24.91 18.10 -7.61
CA PRO A 140 24.54 19.08 -8.63
C PRO A 140 23.36 19.96 -8.19
N PHE A 141 23.52 21.27 -8.37
CA PHE A 141 22.49 22.28 -8.11
C PHE A 141 21.87 22.82 -9.41
N ALA A 142 20.56 23.02 -9.38
CA ALA A 142 19.80 23.72 -10.40
C ALA A 142 19.37 25.11 -9.88
N TRP A 143 19.00 26.01 -10.80
CA TRP A 143 18.26 27.21 -10.42
C TRP A 143 16.84 26.83 -10.01
N ASN A 144 16.30 27.55 -9.04
CA ASN A 144 14.89 27.45 -8.65
C ASN A 144 13.97 28.07 -9.73
N PHE A 145 12.66 28.08 -9.47
CA PHE A 145 11.67 28.46 -10.47
C PHE A 145 11.67 29.93 -10.89
N ASP A 146 12.30 30.82 -10.11
CA ASP A 146 12.41 32.27 -10.39
C ASP A 146 13.86 32.74 -10.63
N ASP A 147 14.80 31.80 -10.79
CA ASP A 147 16.22 32.05 -11.04
C ASP A 147 16.93 32.93 -9.99
N THR A 148 16.41 32.98 -8.75
CA THR A 148 17.03 33.75 -7.65
C THR A 148 17.94 32.91 -6.76
N GLU A 149 17.71 31.60 -6.69
CA GLU A 149 18.37 30.74 -5.72
C GLU A 149 18.69 29.35 -6.28
N LYS A 150 19.70 28.69 -5.70
CA LYS A 150 20.11 27.33 -6.07
C LYS A 150 19.45 26.28 -5.17
N GLU A 151 18.99 25.20 -5.79
CA GLU A 151 18.46 24.00 -5.11
C GLU A 151 19.14 22.71 -5.59
N PRO A 152 19.34 21.71 -4.70
CA PRO A 152 19.95 20.44 -5.07
C PRO A 152 18.98 19.57 -5.88
N THR A 153 19.47 18.97 -6.96
CA THR A 153 18.66 18.03 -7.76
C THR A 153 18.57 16.63 -7.14
N VAL A 154 19.53 16.28 -6.29
CA VAL A 154 19.63 15.04 -5.51
C VAL A 154 20.34 15.35 -4.19
N LEU A 155 20.05 14.62 -3.11
CA LEU A 155 20.76 14.77 -1.83
C LEU A 155 21.96 13.81 -1.70
N PRO A 156 22.96 14.12 -0.85
CA PRO A 156 24.11 13.24 -0.60
C PRO A 156 23.76 11.82 -0.13
N ALA A 157 22.66 11.68 0.64
CA ALA A 157 22.06 10.40 1.02
C ALA A 157 23.02 9.38 1.66
N ALA A 158 23.55 9.65 2.86
CA ALA A 158 24.46 8.74 3.57
C ALA A 158 23.84 7.39 3.99
N PHE A 159 22.55 7.17 3.73
CA PHE A 159 21.90 5.87 3.80
C PHE A 159 20.92 5.66 2.62
N PRO A 160 20.60 4.41 2.24
CA PRO A 160 19.81 4.07 1.06
C PRO A 160 18.29 4.26 1.27
N ASN A 161 17.85 5.52 1.37
CA ASN A 161 16.48 5.90 1.74
C ASN A 161 15.37 5.35 0.82
N LEU A 162 15.63 5.15 -0.48
CA LEU A 162 14.62 4.61 -1.41
C LEU A 162 14.04 3.27 -0.94
N LEU A 163 14.89 2.36 -0.44
CA LEU A 163 14.44 1.08 0.09
C LEU A 163 13.96 1.20 1.53
N VAL A 164 14.66 2.00 2.35
CA VAL A 164 14.36 2.13 3.78
C VAL A 164 12.95 2.66 4.00
N ASN A 165 12.60 3.79 3.37
CA ASN A 165 11.29 4.41 3.54
C ASN A 165 10.29 4.04 2.44
N GLY A 166 10.76 3.48 1.32
CA GLY A 166 9.91 3.19 0.18
C GLY A 166 9.42 4.45 -0.52
N ALA A 167 8.54 4.26 -1.49
CA ALA A 167 7.90 5.34 -2.23
C ALA A 167 6.63 4.84 -2.91
N THR A 168 5.56 5.62 -2.79
CA THR A 168 4.30 5.38 -3.50
C THR A 168 3.96 6.60 -4.35
N GLY A 169 3.43 6.43 -5.56
CA GLY A 169 3.13 7.59 -6.43
C GLY A 169 2.52 7.22 -7.77
N ILE A 170 1.63 8.07 -8.28
CA ILE A 170 0.96 7.88 -9.56
C ILE A 170 1.31 9.06 -10.47
N SER A 171 1.81 8.75 -11.67
CA SER A 171 2.23 9.70 -12.70
C SER A 171 1.42 9.51 -13.99
N ALA A 172 1.78 10.21 -15.06
CA ALA A 172 1.22 9.97 -16.39
C ALA A 172 1.87 8.73 -17.02
N GLY A 173 1.12 7.62 -17.10
CA GLY A 173 1.57 6.37 -17.73
C GLY A 173 2.47 5.47 -16.85
N TYR A 174 2.85 5.92 -15.66
CA TYR A 174 3.65 5.16 -14.69
C TYR A 174 3.07 5.31 -13.29
N ALA A 175 3.25 4.29 -12.47
CA ALA A 175 3.02 4.34 -11.03
C ALA A 175 4.20 3.66 -10.32
N THR A 176 4.40 3.97 -9.05
CA THR A 176 5.40 3.32 -8.19
C THR A 176 4.77 2.93 -6.86
N ASP A 177 5.14 1.75 -6.39
CA ASP A 177 4.90 1.23 -5.05
C ASP A 177 6.13 0.40 -4.63
N ILE A 178 6.99 1.03 -3.84
CA ILE A 178 8.19 0.46 -3.24
C ILE A 178 7.93 0.40 -1.73
N PRO A 179 7.94 -0.79 -1.10
CA PRO A 179 7.69 -0.88 0.32
C PRO A 179 8.92 -0.47 1.13
N PRO A 180 8.74 -0.07 2.39
CA PRO A 180 9.84 0.14 3.32
C PRO A 180 10.58 -1.17 3.67
N HIS A 181 11.85 -1.03 4.04
CA HIS A 181 12.74 -2.10 4.43
C HIS A 181 13.52 -1.71 5.69
N ASN A 182 14.04 -2.71 6.40
CA ASN A 182 14.83 -2.48 7.59
C ASN A 182 16.18 -1.82 7.24
N LEU A 183 16.53 -0.72 7.93
CA LEU A 183 17.76 0.04 7.66
C LEU A 183 19.02 -0.82 7.77
N ALA A 184 19.11 -1.67 8.79
CA ALA A 184 20.29 -2.49 9.03
C ALA A 184 20.46 -3.57 7.93
N GLU A 185 19.35 -4.21 7.53
CA GLU A 185 19.32 -5.21 6.46
C GLU A 185 19.72 -4.62 5.10
N VAL A 186 19.20 -3.43 4.76
CA VAL A 186 19.57 -2.75 3.50
C VAL A 186 21.05 -2.37 3.53
N ILE A 187 21.57 -1.84 4.64
CA ILE A 187 23.00 -1.51 4.77
C ILE A 187 23.87 -2.76 4.62
N ASP A 188 23.49 -3.89 5.21
CA ASP A 188 24.24 -5.14 5.07
C ASP A 188 24.28 -5.61 3.61
N ALA A 189 23.16 -5.51 2.89
CA ALA A 189 23.10 -5.82 1.46
C ALA A 189 23.98 -4.87 0.61
N VAL A 190 23.98 -3.56 0.90
CA VAL A 190 24.87 -2.59 0.24
C VAL A 190 26.33 -2.93 0.51
N VAL A 191 26.71 -3.15 1.77
CA VAL A 191 28.08 -3.48 2.18
C VAL A 191 28.56 -4.77 1.50
N TYR A 192 27.69 -5.78 1.41
CA TYR A 192 28.00 -7.02 0.69
C TYR A 192 28.22 -6.77 -0.80
N MET A 193 27.38 -5.96 -1.43
CA MET A 193 27.46 -5.64 -2.86
C MET A 193 28.68 -4.77 -3.22
N ILE A 194 29.17 -3.95 -2.29
CA ILE A 194 30.45 -3.22 -2.46
C ILE A 194 31.60 -4.22 -2.63
N ASP A 195 31.64 -5.28 -1.82
CA ASP A 195 32.70 -6.30 -1.90
C ASP A 195 32.45 -7.30 -3.05
N HIS A 196 31.19 -7.45 -3.50
CA HIS A 196 30.78 -8.38 -4.55
C HIS A 196 29.83 -7.70 -5.57
N PRO A 197 30.33 -6.87 -6.50
CA PRO A 197 29.49 -6.10 -7.42
C PRO A 197 28.56 -6.93 -8.32
N SER A 198 28.89 -8.21 -8.55
CA SER A 198 28.11 -9.18 -9.33
C SER A 198 27.20 -10.07 -8.47
N ALA A 199 26.92 -9.67 -7.22
CA ALA A 199 26.04 -10.40 -6.32
C ALA A 199 24.67 -10.67 -6.95
N LYS A 200 24.23 -11.93 -6.88
CA LYS A 200 22.90 -12.35 -7.34
C LYS A 200 21.85 -12.07 -6.28
N VAL A 201 20.59 -11.92 -6.70
CA VAL A 201 19.44 -11.67 -5.81
C VAL A 201 19.36 -12.70 -4.69
N ASP A 202 19.53 -13.99 -5.00
CA ASP A 202 19.51 -15.07 -3.99
C ASP A 202 20.46 -14.81 -2.81
N LYS A 203 21.65 -14.28 -3.10
CA LYS A 203 22.64 -13.99 -2.07
C LYS A 203 22.32 -12.71 -1.32
N LEU A 204 21.80 -11.70 -2.02
CA LEU A 204 21.35 -10.45 -1.40
C LEU A 204 20.17 -10.68 -0.45
N MET A 205 19.30 -11.65 -0.75
CA MET A 205 18.17 -12.04 0.10
C MET A 205 18.57 -12.69 1.43
N GLU A 206 19.83 -13.14 1.59
CA GLU A 206 20.34 -13.56 2.90
C GLU A 206 20.55 -12.36 3.84
N PHE A 207 20.76 -11.16 3.30
CA PHE A 207 20.96 -9.92 4.06
C PHE A 207 19.70 -9.04 4.08
N LEU A 208 18.95 -9.02 2.98
CA LEU A 208 17.70 -8.29 2.80
C LEU A 208 16.57 -9.27 2.47
N PRO A 209 16.00 -9.96 3.47
CA PRO A 209 15.08 -11.07 3.25
C PRO A 209 13.69 -10.64 2.75
N GLY A 210 13.29 -9.39 2.97
CA GLY A 210 12.00 -8.86 2.55
C GLY A 210 11.71 -7.46 3.07
N PRO A 211 10.52 -6.90 2.80
CA PRO A 211 10.08 -5.63 3.37
C PRO A 211 9.94 -5.68 4.89
N ASP A 212 10.04 -4.51 5.52
CA ASP A 212 9.81 -4.31 6.95
C ASP A 212 8.88 -3.11 7.14
N PHE A 213 7.60 -3.37 7.37
CA PHE A 213 6.60 -2.33 7.48
C PHE A 213 6.63 -1.67 8.86
N PRO A 214 6.44 -0.34 8.95
CA PRO A 214 6.37 0.34 10.24
C PRO A 214 5.24 -0.18 11.14
N THR A 215 4.16 -0.70 10.55
CA THR A 215 3.00 -1.28 11.26
C THR A 215 3.17 -2.74 11.68
N GLY A 216 4.31 -3.37 11.39
CA GLY A 216 4.55 -4.78 11.67
C GLY A 216 3.84 -5.69 10.67
N ALA A 217 2.97 -6.58 11.17
CA ALA A 217 2.22 -7.59 10.45
C ALA A 217 3.07 -8.75 9.88
N ILE A 218 2.39 -9.75 9.34
CA ILE A 218 2.98 -10.97 8.77
C ILE A 218 2.98 -10.84 7.25
N ILE A 219 4.15 -10.96 6.64
CA ILE A 219 4.33 -10.94 5.19
C ILE A 219 4.49 -12.39 4.70
N GLN A 220 3.68 -12.79 3.73
CA GLN A 220 3.70 -14.13 3.16
C GLN A 220 3.98 -14.11 1.65
N GLY A 221 4.82 -15.05 1.19
CA GLY A 221 5.10 -15.26 -0.23
C GLY A 221 6.54 -14.91 -0.63
N ARG A 222 7.51 -15.71 -0.16
CA ARG A 222 8.95 -15.50 -0.44
C ARG A 222 9.29 -15.51 -1.93
N ASP A 223 8.65 -16.37 -2.72
CA ASP A 223 8.88 -16.45 -4.16
C ASP A 223 8.47 -15.16 -4.89
N GLU A 224 7.38 -14.53 -4.45
CA GLU A 224 6.94 -13.25 -5.02
C GLU A 224 7.79 -12.07 -4.54
N ILE A 225 8.38 -12.12 -3.34
CA ILE A 225 9.43 -11.18 -2.90
C ILE A 225 10.65 -11.31 -3.83
N LYS A 226 11.14 -12.53 -4.05
CA LYS A 226 12.28 -12.78 -4.94
C LYS A 226 12.03 -12.25 -6.35
N LYS A 227 10.86 -12.56 -6.92
CA LYS A 227 10.45 -12.06 -8.23
C LYS A 227 10.36 -10.54 -8.29
N ALA A 228 9.85 -9.90 -7.23
CA ALA A 228 9.85 -8.43 -7.13
C ALA A 228 11.27 -7.88 -7.10
N TYR A 229 12.17 -8.50 -6.32
CA TYR A 229 13.57 -8.12 -6.22
C TYR A 229 14.36 -8.31 -7.53
N GLU A 230 13.99 -9.28 -8.36
CA GLU A 230 14.57 -9.48 -9.69
C GLU A 230 14.01 -8.51 -10.74
N THR A 231 12.69 -8.29 -10.74
CA THR A 231 11.99 -7.67 -11.88
C THR A 231 11.38 -6.28 -11.59
N GLY A 232 11.30 -5.89 -10.33
CA GLY A 232 10.56 -4.71 -9.87
C GLY A 232 9.06 -4.94 -9.64
N LYS A 233 8.52 -6.13 -9.93
CA LYS A 233 7.10 -6.44 -9.74
C LYS A 233 6.88 -7.80 -9.06
N GLY A 234 5.92 -7.83 -8.15
CA GLY A 234 5.52 -9.04 -7.44
C GLY A 234 4.37 -8.74 -6.50
N ARG A 235 3.66 -9.79 -6.07
CA ARG A 235 2.51 -9.65 -5.17
C ARG A 235 2.69 -10.50 -3.93
N VAL A 236 2.74 -9.86 -2.78
CA VAL A 236 2.82 -10.53 -1.47
C VAL A 236 1.54 -10.35 -0.69
N VAL A 237 1.29 -11.24 0.24
CA VAL A 237 0.17 -11.13 1.18
C VAL A 237 0.69 -10.49 2.46
N VAL A 238 -0.05 -9.51 2.99
CA VAL A 238 0.22 -8.90 4.30
C VAL A 238 -0.99 -9.19 5.19
N ARG A 239 -0.76 -9.93 6.28
CA ARG A 239 -1.78 -10.41 7.22
C ARG A 239 -1.54 -9.81 8.59
N SER A 240 -2.60 -9.35 9.24
CA SER A 240 -2.60 -8.94 10.64
C SER A 240 -2.00 -9.99 11.57
N LYS A 241 -1.34 -9.52 12.61
CA LYS A 241 -0.93 -10.38 13.73
C LYS A 241 -2.10 -10.53 14.69
N THR A 242 -2.46 -11.78 14.97
CA THR A 242 -3.66 -12.11 15.74
C THR A 242 -3.39 -13.21 16.75
N GLU A 243 -4.01 -13.11 17.92
CA GLU A 243 -3.98 -14.12 18.98
C GLU A 243 -5.40 -14.49 19.42
N ILE A 244 -5.58 -15.70 19.96
CA ILE A 244 -6.86 -16.15 20.50
C ILE A 244 -6.75 -16.19 22.02
N GLU A 245 -7.51 -15.33 22.70
CA GLU A 245 -7.61 -15.28 24.16
C GLU A 245 -8.85 -16.05 24.65
N GLN A 246 -8.70 -16.74 25.77
CA GLN A 246 -9.81 -17.43 26.45
C GLN A 246 -10.45 -16.50 27.48
N LEU A 247 -11.77 -16.31 27.39
CA LEU A 247 -12.55 -15.49 28.31
C LEU A 247 -13.31 -16.35 29.34
N LYS A 248 -13.76 -15.70 30.42
CA LYS A 248 -14.62 -16.35 31.43
C LYS A 248 -15.92 -16.85 30.80
N GLY A 249 -16.42 -17.98 31.29
CA GLY A 249 -17.68 -18.57 30.82
C GLY A 249 -17.57 -19.35 29.50
N GLY A 250 -16.35 -19.71 29.08
CA GLY A 250 -16.10 -20.52 27.88
C GLY A 250 -16.22 -19.74 26.56
N LYS A 251 -16.17 -18.41 26.61
CA LYS A 251 -16.10 -17.56 25.42
C LYS A 251 -14.65 -17.42 24.96
N GLN A 252 -14.46 -17.14 23.68
CA GLN A 252 -13.16 -16.81 23.09
C GLN A 252 -13.15 -15.38 22.56
N GLN A 253 -11.97 -14.81 22.40
CA GLN A 253 -11.77 -13.49 21.82
C GLN A 253 -10.59 -13.54 20.84
N ILE A 254 -10.80 -13.05 19.63
CA ILE A 254 -9.71 -12.82 18.67
C ILE A 254 -9.16 -11.42 18.95
N VAL A 255 -7.86 -11.32 19.20
CA VAL A 255 -7.17 -10.06 19.45
C VAL A 255 -6.22 -9.76 18.30
N VAL A 256 -6.39 -8.60 17.68
CA VAL A 256 -5.49 -8.10 16.63
C VAL A 256 -4.55 -7.07 17.24
N THR A 257 -3.24 -7.28 17.09
CA THR A 257 -2.20 -6.41 17.67
C THR A 257 -1.43 -5.61 16.61
N GLU A 258 -1.45 -6.05 15.35
CA GLU A 258 -0.79 -5.39 14.23
C GLU A 258 -1.68 -5.51 12.97
N ILE A 259 -1.72 -4.47 12.13
CA ILE A 259 -2.53 -4.43 10.90
C ILE A 259 -1.67 -4.22 9.65
N PRO A 260 -2.16 -4.62 8.46
CA PRO A 260 -1.40 -4.44 7.23
C PRO A 260 -1.07 -2.97 6.94
N TYR A 261 0.04 -2.75 6.26
CA TYR A 261 0.53 -1.42 5.89
C TYR A 261 -0.47 -0.66 5.02
N GLU A 262 -0.55 0.66 5.22
CA GLU A 262 -1.49 1.57 4.51
C GLU A 262 -2.99 1.29 4.73
N ILE A 263 -3.36 0.48 5.74
CA ILE A 263 -4.76 0.27 6.14
C ILE A 263 -5.18 1.28 7.22
N ASN A 264 -6.39 1.83 7.06
CA ASN A 264 -7.03 2.67 8.07
C ASN A 264 -7.69 1.79 9.13
N LYS A 265 -7.30 1.98 10.40
CA LYS A 265 -7.75 1.17 11.53
C LYS A 265 -9.26 1.32 11.79
N ALA A 266 -9.77 2.54 11.91
CA ALA A 266 -11.21 2.80 12.12
C ALA A 266 -12.10 2.19 11.03
N VAL A 267 -11.70 2.30 9.76
CA VAL A 267 -12.43 1.70 8.62
C VAL A 267 -12.40 0.18 8.70
N LEU A 268 -11.26 -0.41 9.07
CA LEU A 268 -11.13 -1.85 9.27
C LEU A 268 -12.04 -2.35 10.40
N VAL A 269 -12.01 -1.70 11.56
CA VAL A 269 -12.87 -2.03 12.72
C VAL A 269 -14.34 -1.97 12.33
N LYS A 270 -14.75 -0.91 11.63
CA LYS A 270 -16.12 -0.79 11.11
C LYS A 270 -16.48 -1.93 10.14
N LYS A 271 -15.58 -2.28 9.21
CA LYS A 271 -15.81 -3.38 8.25
C LYS A 271 -15.99 -4.73 8.95
N ILE A 272 -15.26 -4.97 10.03
CA ILE A 272 -15.42 -6.16 10.87
C ILE A 272 -16.76 -6.12 11.63
N ASP A 273 -17.16 -4.96 12.15
CA ASP A 273 -18.47 -4.82 12.80
C ASP A 273 -19.64 -4.98 11.82
N ASP A 274 -19.49 -4.50 10.58
CA ASP A 274 -20.47 -4.72 9.51
C ASP A 274 -20.65 -6.22 9.20
N VAL A 275 -19.59 -7.03 9.30
CA VAL A 275 -19.68 -8.50 9.17
C VAL A 275 -20.56 -9.10 10.27
N ARG A 276 -20.44 -8.60 11.51
CA ARG A 276 -21.28 -8.99 12.65
C ARG A 276 -22.73 -8.53 12.49
N VAL A 277 -22.96 -7.25 12.19
CA VAL A 277 -24.31 -6.65 12.05
C VAL A 277 -25.10 -7.34 10.94
N ASN A 278 -24.46 -7.63 9.81
CA ASN A 278 -25.09 -8.31 8.68
C ASN A 278 -25.10 -9.84 8.82
N ASN A 279 -24.64 -10.38 9.95
CA ASN A 279 -24.54 -11.81 10.26
C ASN A 279 -23.94 -12.64 9.11
N LYS A 280 -22.89 -12.10 8.46
CA LYS A 280 -22.25 -12.72 7.29
C LYS A 280 -21.44 -13.97 7.65
N VAL A 281 -20.93 -13.99 8.88
CA VAL A 281 -20.43 -15.20 9.55
C VAL A 281 -21.01 -15.19 10.96
N ALA A 282 -21.57 -16.31 11.37
CA ALA A 282 -22.13 -16.43 12.70
C ALA A 282 -21.03 -16.57 13.76
N GLY A 283 -21.33 -16.09 14.97
CA GLY A 283 -20.47 -16.31 16.14
C GLY A 283 -19.69 -15.09 16.62
N ILE A 284 -19.72 -13.94 15.93
CA ILE A 284 -19.19 -12.68 16.48
C ILE A 284 -20.22 -12.08 17.45
N ALA A 285 -19.79 -11.77 18.68
CA ALA A 285 -20.62 -11.15 19.71
C ALA A 285 -20.48 -9.63 19.70
N GLU A 286 -19.24 -9.12 19.70
CA GLU A 286 -18.93 -7.69 19.76
C GLU A 286 -17.56 -7.41 19.10
N VAL A 287 -17.39 -6.21 18.55
CA VAL A 287 -16.11 -5.69 18.06
C VAL A 287 -15.79 -4.42 18.83
N ARG A 288 -14.63 -4.36 19.49
CA ARG A 288 -14.17 -3.21 20.27
C ARG A 288 -12.76 -2.80 19.84
N ASP A 289 -12.55 -1.50 19.63
CA ASP A 289 -11.21 -0.94 19.55
C ASP A 289 -10.77 -0.58 20.98
N GLU A 290 -9.82 -1.34 21.49
CA GLU A 290 -9.21 -1.17 22.82
C GLU A 290 -7.79 -0.61 22.70
N SER A 291 -7.46 0.02 21.56
CA SER A 291 -6.17 0.67 21.37
C SER A 291 -6.04 1.87 22.30
N ASP A 292 -4.86 2.01 22.91
CA ASP A 292 -4.51 3.13 23.76
C ASP A 292 -3.20 3.77 23.29
N ARG A 293 -2.57 4.59 24.16
CA ARG A 293 -1.31 5.25 23.85
C ARG A 293 -0.12 4.27 23.78
N ASP A 294 -0.25 3.08 24.36
CA ASP A 294 0.82 2.11 24.57
C ASP A 294 0.73 0.93 23.59
N GLY A 295 -0.37 0.76 22.85
CA GLY A 295 -0.46 -0.23 21.78
C GLY A 295 -1.77 -0.29 21.00
N LEU A 296 -1.70 -0.87 19.80
CA LEU A 296 -2.87 -1.21 18.98
C LEU A 296 -3.50 -2.50 19.52
N ARG A 297 -4.82 -2.48 19.77
CA ARG A 297 -5.55 -3.67 20.20
C ARG A 297 -7.00 -3.64 19.72
N ILE A 298 -7.35 -4.51 18.78
CA ILE A 298 -8.74 -4.71 18.35
C ILE A 298 -9.23 -6.03 18.94
N ALA A 299 -10.27 -5.97 19.77
CA ALA A 299 -10.88 -7.13 20.42
C ALA A 299 -12.17 -7.53 19.69
N ILE A 300 -12.20 -8.78 19.21
CA ILE A 300 -13.36 -9.37 18.54
C ILE A 300 -13.87 -10.50 19.45
N GLU A 301 -14.85 -10.18 20.29
CA GLU A 301 -15.44 -11.13 21.22
C GLU A 301 -16.35 -12.10 20.45
N LEU A 302 -16.22 -13.39 20.73
CA LEU A 302 -17.02 -14.43 20.10
C LEU A 302 -18.13 -14.95 21.02
N LYS A 303 -19.22 -15.42 20.43
CA LYS A 303 -20.30 -16.12 21.13
C LYS A 303 -19.76 -17.44 21.70
N LYS A 304 -20.46 -17.96 22.70
CA LYS A 304 -20.15 -19.27 23.28
C LYS A 304 -20.23 -20.35 22.20
N ASP A 305 -19.27 -21.28 22.20
CA ASP A 305 -19.18 -22.41 21.26
C ASP A 305 -18.98 -22.01 19.77
N ALA A 306 -18.62 -20.75 19.49
CA ALA A 306 -18.28 -20.30 18.14
C ALA A 306 -16.92 -20.84 17.66
N ASN A 307 -16.81 -21.17 16.37
CA ASN A 307 -15.55 -21.61 15.77
C ASN A 307 -14.66 -20.40 15.45
N SER A 308 -13.68 -20.12 16.32
CA SER A 308 -12.75 -18.99 16.19
C SER A 308 -11.91 -19.04 14.91
N ASP A 309 -11.43 -20.22 14.50
CA ASP A 309 -10.64 -20.39 13.28
C ASP A 309 -11.44 -20.09 12.01
N LEU A 310 -12.70 -20.56 11.94
CA LEU A 310 -13.61 -20.27 10.83
C LEU A 310 -13.85 -18.76 10.68
N ILE A 311 -14.16 -18.10 11.80
CA ILE A 311 -14.41 -16.65 11.83
C ILE A 311 -13.16 -15.89 11.43
N LEU A 312 -12.00 -16.23 12.00
CA LEU A 312 -10.72 -15.59 11.68
C LEU A 312 -10.38 -15.72 10.19
N ASN A 313 -10.54 -16.92 9.63
CA ASN A 313 -10.35 -17.17 8.19
C ASN A 313 -11.31 -16.35 7.33
N TYR A 314 -12.59 -16.25 7.73
CA TYR A 314 -13.56 -15.39 7.06
C TYR A 314 -13.12 -13.93 7.06
N LEU A 315 -12.70 -13.44 8.22
CA LEU A 315 -12.24 -12.07 8.37
C LEU A 315 -10.99 -11.80 7.52
N PHE A 316 -10.00 -12.69 7.46
CA PHE A 316 -8.86 -12.53 6.55
C PHE A 316 -9.27 -12.50 5.08
N LYS A 317 -10.29 -13.25 4.67
CA LYS A 317 -10.69 -13.34 3.26
C LYS A 317 -11.54 -12.14 2.80
N TYR A 318 -12.39 -11.62 3.68
CA TYR A 318 -13.42 -10.63 3.32
C TYR A 318 -13.23 -9.25 3.97
N THR A 319 -12.22 -9.08 4.82
CA THR A 319 -11.83 -7.79 5.41
C THR A 319 -10.38 -7.45 5.09
N ASP A 320 -9.93 -6.26 5.51
CA ASP A 320 -8.54 -5.81 5.27
C ASP A 320 -7.59 -6.26 6.41
N LEU A 321 -8.00 -7.23 7.24
CA LEU A 321 -7.09 -7.97 8.11
C LEU A 321 -6.07 -8.78 7.32
N GLN A 322 -6.32 -9.03 6.04
CA GLN A 322 -5.32 -9.53 5.11
C GLN A 322 -5.51 -8.87 3.75
N VAL A 323 -4.44 -8.30 3.20
CA VAL A 323 -4.45 -7.64 1.90
C VAL A 323 -3.29 -8.11 1.03
N ASN A 324 -3.39 -7.85 -0.27
CA ASN A 324 -2.27 -8.03 -1.19
C ASN A 324 -1.50 -6.72 -1.29
N TYR A 325 -0.20 -6.75 -1.02
CA TYR A 325 0.72 -5.66 -1.36
C TYR A 325 1.38 -5.96 -2.70
N ASN A 326 1.28 -5.02 -3.64
CA ASN A 326 1.84 -5.17 -4.98
C ASN A 326 3.10 -4.30 -5.10
N PHE A 327 4.24 -4.95 -5.25
CA PHE A 327 5.46 -4.26 -5.65
C PHE A 327 5.29 -3.75 -7.07
N ASN A 328 5.63 -2.48 -7.26
CA ASN A 328 5.76 -1.86 -8.56
C ASN A 328 6.90 -0.83 -8.46
N MET A 329 8.12 -1.32 -8.44
CA MET A 329 9.29 -0.52 -8.12
C MET A 329 9.74 0.29 -9.34
N VAL A 330 9.28 1.54 -9.42
CA VAL A 330 9.60 2.48 -10.50
C VAL A 330 10.27 3.72 -9.92
N ALA A 331 11.47 4.03 -10.37
CA ALA A 331 12.22 5.21 -9.95
C ALA A 331 12.76 5.97 -11.16
N ILE A 332 13.13 7.24 -10.95
CA ILE A 332 13.86 8.03 -11.93
C ILE A 332 15.33 7.67 -11.88
N ASP A 333 15.84 7.14 -12.99
CA ASP A 333 17.25 6.84 -13.22
C ASP A 333 17.68 7.50 -14.52
N ASN A 334 18.76 8.30 -14.46
CA ASN A 334 19.23 9.15 -15.56
C ASN A 334 18.10 9.93 -16.26
N TYR A 335 17.29 10.65 -15.47
CA TYR A 335 16.14 11.43 -15.92
C TYR A 335 15.01 10.63 -16.60
N THR A 336 15.00 9.30 -16.51
CA THR A 336 13.97 8.45 -17.12
C THR A 336 13.31 7.54 -16.10
N PRO A 337 11.97 7.32 -16.18
CA PRO A 337 11.31 6.34 -15.34
C PRO A 337 11.76 4.93 -15.72
N ARG A 338 12.22 4.15 -14.75
CA ARG A 338 12.65 2.76 -14.94
C ARG A 338 12.01 1.85 -13.91
N GLN A 339 11.46 0.73 -14.38
CA GLN A 339 11.08 -0.38 -13.50
C GLN A 339 12.35 -1.14 -13.11
N VAL A 340 12.62 -1.25 -11.81
CA VAL A 340 13.91 -1.71 -11.28
C VAL A 340 13.74 -2.76 -10.18
N GLY A 341 14.60 -3.77 -10.18
CA GLY A 341 14.79 -4.69 -9.04
C GLY A 341 15.75 -4.10 -7.99
N ILE A 342 16.13 -4.91 -6.98
CA ILE A 342 17.05 -4.45 -5.93
C ILE A 342 18.49 -4.26 -6.42
N VAL A 343 18.96 -5.02 -7.43
CA VAL A 343 20.33 -4.88 -7.95
C VAL A 343 20.53 -3.49 -8.58
N PRO A 344 19.68 -3.01 -9.51
CA PRO A 344 19.79 -1.64 -10.03
C PRO A 344 19.74 -0.59 -8.92
N ILE A 345 18.81 -0.71 -7.96
CA ILE A 345 18.68 0.26 -6.86
C ILE A 345 19.97 0.35 -6.04
N LEU A 346 20.50 -0.78 -5.57
CA LEU A 346 21.72 -0.82 -4.75
C LEU A 346 22.94 -0.35 -5.56
N SER A 347 23.05 -0.74 -6.84
CA SER A 347 24.15 -0.31 -7.70
C SER A 347 24.15 1.21 -7.96
N SER A 348 22.98 1.81 -8.21
CA SER A 348 22.83 3.26 -8.39
C SER A 348 23.13 4.01 -7.09
N TYR A 349 22.73 3.47 -5.95
CA TYR A 349 23.08 4.02 -4.64
C TYR A 349 24.60 4.01 -4.38
N ILE A 350 25.27 2.89 -4.63
CA ILE A 350 26.72 2.74 -4.46
C ILE A 350 27.47 3.70 -5.40
N ALA A 351 27.05 3.79 -6.67
CA ALA A 351 27.63 4.71 -7.64
C ALA A 351 27.46 6.18 -7.20
N HIS A 352 26.27 6.55 -6.74
CA HIS A 352 26.02 7.87 -6.18
C HIS A 352 26.92 8.17 -4.98
N ARG A 353 26.97 7.27 -3.99
CA ARG A 353 27.83 7.44 -2.81
C ARG A 353 29.31 7.55 -3.14
N ARG A 354 29.80 6.81 -4.13
CA ARG A 354 31.17 6.97 -4.63
C ARG A 354 31.40 8.41 -5.09
N ASP A 355 30.50 8.93 -5.93
CA ASP A 355 30.65 10.26 -6.49
C ASP A 355 30.58 11.34 -5.39
N ILE A 356 29.71 11.17 -4.39
CA ILE A 356 29.65 12.04 -3.20
C ILE A 356 30.96 12.01 -2.40
N ILE A 357 31.48 10.83 -2.07
CA ILE A 357 32.70 10.69 -1.27
C ILE A 357 33.89 11.32 -2.01
N VAL A 358 34.03 11.06 -3.32
CA VAL A 358 35.09 11.65 -4.14
C VAL A 358 34.95 13.16 -4.22
N ALA A 359 33.74 13.70 -4.43
CA ALA A 359 33.50 15.14 -4.49
C ALA A 359 33.85 15.83 -3.16
N ARG A 360 33.39 15.26 -2.04
CA ARG A 360 33.72 15.74 -0.69
C ARG A 360 35.21 15.70 -0.43
N SER A 361 35.88 14.59 -0.75
CA SER A 361 37.31 14.44 -0.55
C SER A 361 38.11 15.43 -1.40
N ARG A 362 37.67 15.75 -2.63
CA ARG A 362 38.28 16.80 -3.45
C ARG A 362 38.10 18.18 -2.83
N TYR A 363 36.90 18.50 -2.35
CA TYR A 363 36.62 19.77 -1.69
C TYR A 363 37.50 19.97 -0.44
N ASP A 364 37.51 18.97 0.45
CA ASP A 364 38.30 19.02 1.68
C ASP A 364 39.81 19.04 1.38
N LYS A 365 40.25 18.36 0.31
CA LYS A 365 41.65 18.35 -0.15
C LYS A 365 42.06 19.72 -0.68
N GLU A 366 41.26 20.32 -1.56
CA GLU A 366 41.54 21.65 -2.12
C GLU A 366 41.63 22.71 -1.01
N LYS A 367 40.73 22.64 -0.03
CA LYS A 367 40.76 23.52 1.15
C LYS A 367 42.03 23.31 1.98
N ALA A 368 42.42 22.05 2.20
CA ALA A 368 43.64 21.70 2.93
C ALA A 368 44.90 22.12 2.17
N GLU A 369 44.96 21.95 0.85
CA GLU A 369 46.09 22.36 0.00
C GLU A 369 46.27 23.88 0.01
N ARG A 370 45.18 24.66 -0.14
CA ARG A 370 45.23 26.13 0.01
C ARG A 370 45.74 26.54 1.39
N ARG A 371 45.27 25.87 2.46
CA ARG A 371 45.74 26.17 3.82
C ARG A 371 47.21 25.80 4.00
N LEU A 372 47.64 24.64 3.52
CA LEU A 372 49.03 24.17 3.59
C LEU A 372 49.95 25.16 2.87
N HIS A 373 49.55 25.63 1.68
CA HIS A 373 50.29 26.62 0.90
C HIS A 373 50.54 27.92 1.69
N ILE A 374 49.52 28.40 2.42
CA ILE A 374 49.68 29.55 3.33
C ILE A 374 50.63 29.22 4.48
N VAL A 375 50.46 28.08 5.14
CA VAL A 375 51.29 27.67 6.29
C VAL A 375 52.75 27.50 5.88
N GLU A 376 53.06 26.95 4.70
CA GLU A 376 54.42 26.87 4.17
C GLU A 376 55.04 28.26 3.96
N GLY A 377 54.25 29.22 3.49
CA GLY A 377 54.66 30.62 3.39
C GLY A 377 54.97 31.25 4.75
N LEU A 378 54.10 31.02 5.74
CA LEU A 378 54.28 31.53 7.11
C LEU A 378 55.50 30.90 7.80
N ILE A 379 55.72 29.59 7.64
CA ILE A 379 56.90 28.91 8.19
C ILE A 379 58.18 29.48 7.56
N ARG A 380 58.18 29.75 6.26
CA ARG A 380 59.34 30.37 5.60
C ARG A 380 59.64 31.76 6.14
N VAL A 381 58.61 32.58 6.42
CA VAL A 381 58.78 33.92 7.01
C VAL A 381 59.51 33.87 8.35
N ILE A 382 59.32 32.84 9.16
CA ILE A 382 60.00 32.70 10.45
C ILE A 382 61.53 32.76 10.29
N SER A 383 62.06 32.17 9.20
CA SER A 383 63.49 32.14 8.93
C SER A 383 64.08 33.45 8.40
N ILE A 384 63.23 34.39 7.95
CA ILE A 384 63.62 35.68 7.34
C ILE A 384 62.78 36.84 7.89
N LEU A 385 62.43 36.75 9.18
CA LEU A 385 61.40 37.58 9.80
C LEU A 385 61.82 39.07 9.83
N ASP A 386 63.05 39.35 10.22
CA ASP A 386 63.57 40.72 10.31
C ASP A 386 63.65 41.37 8.92
N GLU A 387 64.05 40.61 7.90
CA GLU A 387 64.14 41.07 6.52
C GLU A 387 62.75 41.30 5.89
N VAL A 388 61.77 40.46 6.22
CA VAL A 388 60.37 40.64 5.82
C VAL A 388 59.77 41.89 6.49
N ILE A 389 60.04 42.11 7.78
CA ILE A 389 59.60 43.34 8.47
C ILE A 389 60.25 44.58 7.86
N ALA A 390 61.54 44.53 7.56
CA ALA A 390 62.26 45.63 6.93
C ALA A 390 61.68 45.96 5.54
N LEU A 391 61.41 44.94 4.72
CA LEU A 391 60.79 45.09 3.40
C LEU A 391 59.38 45.70 3.51
N ILE A 392 58.54 45.21 4.43
CA ILE A 392 57.20 45.74 4.64
C ILE A 392 57.26 47.21 5.11
N ARG A 393 58.19 47.55 6.02
CA ARG A 393 58.38 48.94 6.47
C ARG A 393 58.91 49.88 5.40
N ALA A 394 59.66 49.36 4.43
CA ALA A 394 60.20 50.11 3.30
C ALA A 394 59.22 50.26 2.13
N SER A 395 58.11 49.52 2.14
CA SER A 395 57.09 49.56 1.10
C SER A 395 56.09 50.69 1.34
N ASP A 396 55.56 51.27 0.27
CA ASP A 396 54.70 52.47 0.35
C ASP A 396 53.30 52.17 0.90
N ASN A 397 52.79 50.97 0.64
CA ASN A 397 51.46 50.52 1.04
C ASN A 397 51.32 48.99 0.95
N LYS A 398 50.14 48.45 1.29
CA LYS A 398 49.88 47.00 1.27
C LYS A 398 50.11 46.34 -0.09
N ALA A 399 49.69 46.98 -1.19
CA ALA A 399 49.85 46.41 -2.52
C ALA A 399 51.34 46.34 -2.92
N ASP A 400 52.07 47.42 -2.63
CA ASP A 400 53.52 47.48 -2.85
C ASP A 400 54.28 46.45 -2.00
N ALA A 401 53.93 46.33 -0.71
CA ALA A 401 54.53 45.33 0.18
C ALA A 401 54.34 43.89 -0.32
N LYS A 402 53.15 43.57 -0.86
CA LYS A 402 52.89 42.25 -1.45
C LYS A 402 53.72 42.00 -2.69
N GLU A 403 53.81 42.97 -3.60
CA GLU A 403 54.62 42.83 -4.81
C GLU A 403 56.10 42.67 -4.48
N ASN A 404 56.61 43.44 -3.52
CA ASN A 404 57.98 43.34 -3.04
C ASN A 404 58.27 41.97 -2.40
N LEU A 405 57.32 41.39 -1.63
CA LEU A 405 57.45 40.03 -1.08
C LEU A 405 57.48 38.96 -2.19
N LYS A 406 56.67 39.13 -3.24
CA LYS A 406 56.66 38.23 -4.39
C LYS A 406 57.97 38.28 -5.16
N VAL A 407 58.48 39.48 -5.45
CA VAL A 407 59.71 39.67 -6.23
C VAL A 407 60.96 39.28 -5.44
N SER A 408 61.02 39.59 -4.15
CA SER A 408 62.25 39.42 -3.35
C SER A 408 62.40 38.03 -2.76
N TYR A 409 61.29 37.33 -2.52
CA TYR A 409 61.29 36.04 -1.81
C TYR A 409 60.44 34.97 -2.49
N ASP A 410 59.95 35.19 -3.71
CA ASP A 410 59.16 34.23 -4.48
C ASP A 410 57.89 33.72 -3.76
N PHE A 411 57.30 34.55 -2.88
CA PHE A 411 56.00 34.23 -2.31
C PHE A 411 54.93 34.34 -3.40
N THR A 412 53.88 33.53 -3.31
CA THR A 412 52.72 33.71 -4.19
C THR A 412 51.85 34.87 -3.70
N GLU A 413 50.90 35.30 -4.55
CA GLU A 413 49.91 36.32 -4.18
C GLU A 413 49.16 35.99 -2.88
N GLU A 414 48.67 34.74 -2.75
CA GLU A 414 47.96 34.27 -1.55
C GLU A 414 48.85 34.25 -0.29
N GLN A 415 50.11 33.82 -0.42
CA GLN A 415 51.06 33.84 0.69
C GLN A 415 51.40 35.27 1.11
N ALA A 416 51.71 36.14 0.15
CA ALA A 416 52.03 37.54 0.40
C ALA A 416 50.87 38.27 1.10
N GLU A 417 49.61 38.03 0.68
CA GLU A 417 48.43 38.54 1.37
C GLU A 417 48.35 38.08 2.82
N ALA A 418 48.56 36.77 3.09
CA ALA A 418 48.54 36.21 4.44
C ALA A 418 49.66 36.77 5.33
N ILE A 419 50.85 36.99 4.77
CA ILE A 419 52.01 37.54 5.49
C ILE A 419 51.77 39.00 5.87
N VAL A 420 51.31 39.84 4.93
CA VAL A 420 51.08 41.28 5.19
C VAL A 420 49.90 41.52 6.13
N THR A 421 48.97 40.57 6.26
CA THR A 421 47.82 40.64 7.18
C THR A 421 48.08 39.97 8.53
N LEU A 422 49.28 39.43 8.75
CA LEU A 422 49.64 38.72 9.97
C LEU A 422 49.69 39.68 11.18
N GLN A 423 49.10 39.24 12.30
CA GLN A 423 49.08 40.01 13.54
C GLN A 423 50.37 39.80 14.34
N LEU A 424 50.98 40.87 14.86
CA LEU A 424 52.32 40.84 15.50
C LEU A 424 52.50 39.77 16.61
N TYR A 425 51.46 39.40 17.35
CA TYR A 425 51.60 38.36 18.39
C TYR A 425 51.86 36.96 17.81
N ARG A 426 51.54 36.71 16.53
CA ARG A 426 51.79 35.44 15.84
C ARG A 426 53.27 35.13 15.60
N LEU A 427 54.15 36.05 15.99
CA LEU A 427 55.60 35.91 15.90
C LEU A 427 56.21 35.28 17.17
N THR A 428 55.39 34.80 18.13
CA THR A 428 55.90 34.13 19.33
C THR A 428 56.34 32.69 19.04
N ASN A 429 57.33 32.17 19.79
CA ASN A 429 57.82 30.79 19.61
C ASN A 429 56.73 29.72 19.74
N THR A 430 55.69 29.96 20.55
CA THR A 430 54.57 29.03 20.70
C THR A 430 53.72 28.95 19.42
N ASP A 431 53.50 30.09 18.75
CA ASP A 431 52.77 30.13 17.47
C ASP A 431 53.54 29.40 16.35
N ILE A 432 54.88 29.40 16.39
CA ILE A 432 55.72 28.69 15.42
C ILE A 432 55.50 27.18 15.50
N VAL A 433 55.59 26.59 16.70
CA VAL A 433 55.38 25.14 16.89
C VAL A 433 53.98 24.74 16.44
N THR A 434 52.96 25.55 16.75
CA THR A 434 51.59 25.27 16.30
C THR A 434 51.43 25.30 14.78
N LEU A 435 52.18 26.15 14.07
CA LEU A 435 52.20 26.14 12.60
C LEU A 435 52.88 24.88 12.03
N GLU A 436 53.95 24.41 12.67
CA GLU A 436 54.62 23.15 12.28
C GLU A 436 53.74 21.92 12.51
N GLU A 437 53.03 21.86 13.64
CA GLU A 437 52.03 20.83 13.94
C GLU A 437 50.86 20.89 12.95
N GLU A 438 50.35 22.08 12.65
CA GLU A 438 49.29 22.29 11.65
C GLU A 438 49.77 21.82 10.26
N HIS A 439 51.00 22.17 9.86
CA HIS A 439 51.60 21.75 8.61
C HIS A 439 51.70 20.22 8.48
N ALA A 440 52.16 19.54 9.54
CA ALA A 440 52.25 18.07 9.55
C ALA A 440 50.87 17.43 9.43
N SER A 441 49.89 17.92 10.20
CA SER A 441 48.50 17.46 10.16
C SER A 441 47.86 17.65 8.78
N LEU A 442 48.06 18.83 8.15
CA LEU A 442 47.57 19.10 6.80
C LEU A 442 48.20 18.16 5.76
N LYS A 443 49.50 17.88 5.85
CA LYS A 443 50.16 16.92 4.95
C LYS A 443 49.59 15.51 5.09
N GLU A 444 49.36 15.05 6.32
CA GLU A 444 48.71 13.75 6.57
C GLU A 444 47.27 13.72 6.05
N GLN A 445 46.51 14.80 6.27
CA GLN A 445 45.14 14.93 5.78
C GLN A 445 45.10 14.90 4.24
N ILE A 446 45.95 15.67 3.56
CA ILE A 446 46.04 15.70 2.10
C ILE A 446 46.44 14.33 1.55
N ALA A 447 47.40 13.65 2.17
CA ALA A 447 47.80 12.31 1.76
C ALA A 447 46.65 11.31 1.89
N THR A 448 45.90 11.36 2.99
CA THR A 448 44.72 10.51 3.22
C THR A 448 43.62 10.79 2.19
N LEU A 449 43.30 12.06 1.94
CA LEU A 449 42.29 12.46 0.96
C LEU A 449 42.71 12.10 -0.47
N ALA A 450 43.99 12.26 -0.81
CA ALA A 450 44.54 11.83 -2.10
C ALA A 450 44.44 10.32 -2.29
N ALA A 451 44.68 9.52 -1.23
CA ALA A 451 44.48 8.07 -1.28
C ALA A 451 43.01 7.70 -1.51
N ILE A 452 42.07 8.37 -0.84
CA ILE A 452 40.62 8.16 -1.07
C ILE A 452 40.23 8.49 -2.52
N ILE A 453 40.80 9.55 -3.10
CA ILE A 453 40.48 9.96 -4.48
C ILE A 453 41.13 9.02 -5.51
N GLY A 454 42.34 8.52 -5.22
CA GLY A 454 43.18 7.76 -6.17
C GLY A 454 43.07 6.24 -6.10
N ASP A 455 42.57 5.68 -4.99
CA ASP A 455 42.43 4.24 -4.78
C ASP A 455 40.98 3.85 -4.47
N GLU A 456 40.33 3.16 -5.41
CA GLU A 456 38.95 2.71 -5.27
C GLU A 456 38.73 1.84 -4.03
N ARG A 457 39.73 1.01 -3.66
CA ARG A 457 39.61 0.14 -2.49
C ARG A 457 39.55 0.95 -1.20
N THR A 458 40.40 1.96 -1.06
CA THR A 458 40.40 2.89 0.08
C THR A 458 39.06 3.65 0.15
N MET A 459 38.55 4.14 -0.99
CA MET A 459 37.26 4.81 -1.06
C MET A 459 36.10 3.90 -0.62
N PHE A 460 36.03 2.67 -1.14
CA PHE A 460 34.97 1.73 -0.77
C PHE A 460 35.10 1.25 0.69
N ASN A 461 36.30 1.17 1.24
CA ASN A 461 36.50 0.91 2.66
C ASN A 461 35.96 2.05 3.54
N LEU A 462 36.17 3.31 3.13
CA LEU A 462 35.56 4.46 3.77
C LEU A 462 34.04 4.41 3.67
N MET A 463 33.49 4.14 2.49
CA MET A 463 32.03 4.00 2.30
C MET A 463 31.44 2.93 3.23
N LYS A 464 32.06 1.75 3.32
CA LYS A 464 31.62 0.68 4.25
C LYS A 464 31.73 1.10 5.71
N LYS A 465 32.75 1.87 6.09
CA LYS A 465 32.91 2.40 7.45
C LYS A 465 31.77 3.35 7.79
N GLU A 466 31.49 4.34 6.94
CA GLU A 466 30.39 5.31 7.12
C GLU A 466 29.03 4.60 7.21
N LEU A 467 28.75 3.65 6.32
CA LEU A 467 27.50 2.88 6.33
C LEU A 467 27.34 2.07 7.63
N ARG A 468 28.41 1.45 8.14
CA ARG A 468 28.38 0.73 9.41
C ARG A 468 28.18 1.65 10.62
N GLU A 469 28.71 2.87 10.56
CA GLU A 469 28.46 3.89 11.58
C GLU A 469 26.99 4.29 11.60
N VAL A 470 26.38 4.55 10.43
CA VAL A 470 24.94 4.80 10.31
C VAL A 470 24.12 3.63 10.85
N LYS A 471 24.44 2.39 10.45
CA LYS A 471 23.77 1.19 10.98
C LYS A 471 23.90 1.08 12.50
N LYS A 472 25.05 1.44 13.07
CA LYS A 472 25.26 1.40 14.53
C LYS A 472 24.41 2.43 15.27
N LEU A 473 24.21 3.61 14.68
CA LEU A 473 23.44 4.70 15.30
C LEU A 473 21.92 4.49 15.20
N PHE A 474 21.44 4.07 14.02
CA PHE A 474 20.01 4.04 13.71
C PHE A 474 19.42 2.64 13.46
N GLY A 475 20.26 1.60 13.45
CA GLY A 475 19.80 0.22 13.26
C GLY A 475 18.83 -0.20 14.36
N ASN A 476 17.70 -0.79 13.95
CA ASN A 476 16.65 -1.23 14.85
C ASN A 476 16.11 -2.62 14.44
N PRO A 477 15.48 -3.36 15.37
CA PRO A 477 14.94 -4.69 15.06
C PRO A 477 13.85 -4.63 13.99
N ARG A 478 13.73 -5.73 13.24
CA ARG A 478 12.64 -5.95 12.30
C ARG A 478 11.29 -5.98 13.04
N ARG A 479 10.27 -5.34 12.46
CA ARG A 479 8.90 -5.26 13.03
C ARG A 479 7.99 -6.32 12.42
N SER A 480 8.02 -6.46 11.10
CA SER A 480 7.18 -7.46 10.42
C SER A 480 7.68 -8.89 10.70
N GLU A 481 6.87 -9.92 10.45
CA GLU A 481 7.27 -11.33 10.42
C GLU A 481 7.27 -11.85 8.96
N LEU A 482 8.24 -12.67 8.55
CA LEU A 482 8.26 -13.29 7.22
C LEU A 482 7.83 -14.75 7.31
N GLN A 483 6.93 -15.16 6.43
CA GLN A 483 6.53 -16.55 6.25
C GLN A 483 6.65 -16.93 4.77
N ASP A 484 7.24 -18.09 4.48
CA ASP A 484 7.58 -18.46 3.11
C ASP A 484 6.33 -18.63 2.22
N THR A 485 5.33 -19.37 2.70
CA THR A 485 4.12 -19.72 1.94
C THR A 485 2.90 -18.93 2.40
N ALA A 486 2.21 -18.32 1.44
CA ALA A 486 0.85 -17.82 1.64
C ALA A 486 -0.10 -19.01 1.80
N LYS A 487 -0.81 -19.10 2.93
CA LYS A 487 -1.85 -20.11 3.11
C LYS A 487 -3.10 -19.70 2.33
N THR A 488 -3.53 -20.51 1.37
CA THR A 488 -4.83 -20.33 0.70
C THR A 488 -5.94 -20.55 1.71
N ILE A 489 -6.76 -19.52 1.94
CA ILE A 489 -7.91 -19.61 2.83
C ILE A 489 -9.11 -20.13 2.03
N GLU A 490 -9.32 -21.44 2.09
CA GLU A 490 -10.54 -22.08 1.61
C GLU A 490 -11.58 -22.02 2.72
N ILE A 491 -12.71 -21.38 2.43
CA ILE A 491 -13.85 -21.31 3.35
C ILE A 491 -14.98 -21.97 2.60
N ASP A 492 -15.45 -23.09 3.14
CA ASP A 492 -16.70 -23.66 2.68
C ASP A 492 -17.84 -22.75 3.14
N THR A 493 -18.49 -22.09 2.18
CA THR A 493 -19.60 -21.18 2.47
C THR A 493 -20.77 -21.87 3.16
N ALA A 494 -20.94 -23.20 2.99
CA ALA A 494 -21.97 -23.95 3.69
C ALA A 494 -21.70 -24.00 5.21
N SER A 495 -20.43 -24.09 5.62
CA SER A 495 -20.02 -24.14 7.03
C SER A 495 -20.24 -22.82 7.80
N LEU A 496 -20.53 -21.71 7.09
CA LEU A 496 -20.82 -20.41 7.70
C LEU A 496 -22.28 -20.28 8.18
N ILE A 497 -23.17 -21.18 7.70
CA ILE A 497 -24.60 -21.14 7.99
C ILE A 497 -24.85 -21.89 9.30
N VAL A 498 -25.43 -21.20 10.29
CA VAL A 498 -25.91 -21.87 11.50
C VAL A 498 -27.13 -22.68 11.13
N GLU A 499 -27.07 -23.99 11.39
CA GLU A 499 -28.22 -24.87 11.25
C GLU A 499 -29.26 -24.54 12.32
N GLU A 500 -30.43 -24.07 11.87
CA GLU A 500 -31.58 -23.75 12.71
C GLU A 500 -32.83 -24.36 12.08
N GLU A 501 -33.74 -24.88 12.91
CA GLU A 501 -35.06 -25.34 12.46
C GLU A 501 -35.99 -24.15 12.18
N THR A 502 -36.70 -24.20 11.07
CA THR A 502 -37.64 -23.16 10.62
C THR A 502 -38.79 -23.80 9.84
N PHE A 503 -39.83 -23.02 9.53
CA PHE A 503 -40.88 -23.39 8.58
C PHE A 503 -40.78 -22.50 7.36
N VAL A 504 -40.85 -23.08 6.16
CA VAL A 504 -40.90 -22.34 4.90
C VAL A 504 -42.31 -22.35 4.37
N SER A 505 -42.82 -21.18 3.96
CA SER A 505 -44.13 -21.06 3.31
C SER A 505 -44.01 -20.38 1.96
N VAL A 506 -44.75 -20.90 0.97
CA VAL A 506 -44.80 -20.36 -0.40
C VAL A 506 -46.25 -20.24 -0.83
N THR A 507 -46.60 -19.10 -1.42
CA THR A 507 -47.91 -18.86 -2.02
C THR A 507 -47.89 -18.98 -3.54
N ARG A 508 -49.07 -19.15 -4.15
CA ARG A 508 -49.25 -19.26 -5.60
C ARG A 508 -48.76 -18.02 -6.34
N ALA A 509 -49.02 -16.82 -5.81
CA ALA A 509 -48.54 -15.57 -6.39
C ALA A 509 -47.03 -15.34 -6.22
N GLY A 510 -46.32 -16.17 -5.44
CA GLY A 510 -44.87 -16.07 -5.28
C GLY A 510 -44.41 -15.24 -4.08
N TYR A 511 -45.18 -15.20 -2.99
CA TYR A 511 -44.69 -14.75 -1.69
C TYR A 511 -43.98 -15.92 -0.99
N ILE A 512 -42.76 -15.66 -0.51
CA ILE A 512 -41.95 -16.63 0.21
C ILE A 512 -41.44 -16.04 1.52
N LYS A 513 -41.35 -16.89 2.55
CA LYS A 513 -40.72 -16.53 3.81
C LYS A 513 -40.28 -17.78 4.57
N ARG A 514 -39.40 -17.55 5.54
CA ARG A 514 -39.19 -18.50 6.64
C ARG A 514 -39.79 -17.94 7.92
N THR A 515 -40.18 -18.83 8.82
CA THR A 515 -40.82 -18.47 10.10
C THR A 515 -40.27 -19.35 11.20
N SER A 516 -39.98 -18.77 12.36
CA SER A 516 -39.53 -19.55 13.52
C SER A 516 -40.58 -20.59 13.97
N PRO A 517 -40.18 -21.77 14.46
CA PRO A 517 -41.11 -22.79 14.98
C PRO A 517 -42.01 -22.24 16.09
N ARG A 518 -41.48 -21.32 16.92
CA ARG A 518 -42.26 -20.64 17.95
C ARG A 518 -43.40 -19.81 17.38
N SER A 519 -43.16 -19.05 16.31
CA SER A 519 -44.21 -18.24 15.69
C SER A 519 -45.22 -19.10 14.94
N PHE A 520 -44.78 -20.18 14.30
CA PHE A 520 -45.66 -21.11 13.58
C PHE A 520 -46.59 -21.85 14.56
N ASN A 521 -46.02 -22.47 15.60
CA ASN A 521 -46.77 -23.26 16.59
C ASN A 521 -47.74 -22.42 17.45
N ALA A 522 -47.59 -21.09 17.48
CA ALA A 522 -48.46 -20.17 18.19
C ALA A 522 -49.65 -19.67 17.32
N SER A 523 -49.81 -20.20 16.11
CA SER A 523 -50.84 -19.78 15.13
C SER A 523 -51.44 -21.01 14.44
N THR A 524 -52.56 -20.84 13.73
CA THR A 524 -53.12 -21.90 12.86
C THR A 524 -52.69 -21.71 11.41
N LEU A 525 -52.81 -22.75 10.59
CA LEU A 525 -52.37 -22.73 9.19
C LEU A 525 -53.09 -21.63 8.38
N GLU A 526 -54.35 -21.37 8.69
CA GLU A 526 -55.20 -20.36 8.03
C GLU A 526 -54.79 -18.92 8.36
N GLU A 527 -54.07 -18.72 9.47
CA GLU A 527 -53.59 -17.40 9.89
C GLU A 527 -52.29 -16.98 9.18
N VAL A 528 -51.90 -17.69 8.12
CA VAL A 528 -50.73 -17.33 7.32
C VAL A 528 -50.88 -15.93 6.73
N GLY A 529 -49.86 -15.10 6.89
CA GLY A 529 -49.78 -13.81 6.22
C GLY A 529 -49.67 -13.99 4.71
N LYS A 530 -50.77 -13.77 3.99
CA LYS A 530 -50.88 -13.79 2.53
C LYS A 530 -51.88 -12.72 2.08
N ARG A 531 -51.92 -12.44 0.78
CA ARG A 531 -52.99 -11.60 0.22
C ARG A 531 -54.33 -12.36 0.19
N ASP A 532 -55.43 -11.62 0.18
CA ASP A 532 -56.78 -12.19 0.14
C ASP A 532 -57.05 -12.98 -1.15
N ASP A 533 -56.46 -12.53 -2.26
CA ASP A 533 -56.55 -13.12 -3.61
C ASP A 533 -55.53 -14.23 -3.88
N ASP A 534 -54.73 -14.61 -2.88
CA ASP A 534 -53.62 -15.56 -3.03
C ASP A 534 -53.86 -16.86 -2.24
N GLU A 535 -53.16 -17.93 -2.60
CA GLU A 535 -53.32 -19.26 -2.02
C GLU A 535 -51.99 -19.79 -1.48
N LEU A 536 -52.03 -20.43 -0.31
CA LEU A 536 -50.88 -21.12 0.24
C LEU A 536 -50.74 -22.50 -0.43
N ILE A 537 -49.63 -22.74 -1.12
CA ILE A 537 -49.42 -23.99 -1.89
C ILE A 537 -48.37 -24.92 -1.27
N PHE A 538 -47.52 -24.41 -0.37
CA PHE A 538 -46.46 -25.18 0.25
C PHE A 538 -46.14 -24.65 1.65
N VAL A 539 -46.10 -25.56 2.62
CA VAL A 539 -45.62 -25.32 3.99
C VAL A 539 -44.94 -26.58 4.48
N GLU A 540 -43.66 -26.49 4.80
CA GLU A 540 -42.89 -27.62 5.33
C GLU A 540 -41.87 -27.15 6.37
N PRO A 541 -41.54 -27.98 7.38
CA PRO A 541 -40.39 -27.74 8.25
C PRO A 541 -39.10 -27.86 7.43
N ALA A 542 -38.11 -27.04 7.78
CA ALA A 542 -36.86 -26.94 7.07
C ALA A 542 -35.70 -26.60 8.00
N LYS A 543 -34.48 -26.86 7.53
CA LYS A 543 -33.24 -26.36 8.11
C LYS A 543 -32.69 -25.21 7.28
N THR A 544 -32.10 -24.21 7.91
CA THR A 544 -31.43 -23.07 7.24
C THR A 544 -30.33 -23.48 6.25
N THR A 545 -29.74 -24.65 6.43
CA THR A 545 -28.71 -25.26 5.57
C THR A 545 -29.27 -25.87 4.28
N GLN A 546 -30.59 -26.07 4.19
CA GLN A 546 -31.25 -26.66 3.02
C GLN A 546 -31.60 -25.62 1.94
N HIS A 547 -32.16 -26.11 0.84
CA HIS A 547 -32.45 -25.36 -0.36
C HIS A 547 -33.92 -25.44 -0.75
N LEU A 548 -34.50 -24.33 -1.25
CA LEU A 548 -35.85 -24.26 -1.79
C LEU A 548 -35.81 -24.18 -3.32
N LEU A 549 -36.52 -25.08 -3.98
CA LEU A 549 -36.81 -25.06 -5.42
C LEU A 549 -38.28 -24.73 -5.65
N LEU A 550 -38.54 -23.81 -6.58
CA LEU A 550 -39.88 -23.38 -6.98
C LEU A 550 -40.01 -23.47 -8.49
N PHE A 551 -41.16 -23.91 -8.98
CA PHE A 551 -41.43 -24.10 -10.41
C PHE A 551 -42.68 -23.33 -10.82
N THR A 552 -42.58 -22.58 -11.92
CA THR A 552 -43.64 -21.68 -12.37
C THR A 552 -44.40 -22.19 -13.59
N ASN A 553 -45.59 -21.63 -13.81
CA ASN A 553 -46.43 -21.86 -14.99
C ASN A 553 -45.77 -21.40 -16.32
N LEU A 554 -44.82 -20.47 -16.29
CA LEU A 554 -44.07 -20.01 -17.47
C LEU A 554 -42.78 -20.81 -17.75
N GLY A 555 -42.63 -21.97 -17.09
CA GLY A 555 -41.49 -22.86 -17.31
C GLY A 555 -40.18 -22.36 -16.68
N ASN A 556 -40.25 -21.49 -15.66
CA ASN A 556 -39.09 -21.03 -14.90
C ASN A 556 -38.96 -21.77 -13.56
N ALA A 557 -37.72 -22.11 -13.21
CA ALA A 557 -37.33 -22.66 -11.93
C ALA A 557 -36.56 -21.59 -11.14
N ILE A 558 -36.88 -21.47 -9.87
CA ILE A 558 -36.31 -20.49 -8.95
C ILE A 558 -35.67 -21.26 -7.81
N TYR A 559 -34.43 -20.89 -7.50
CA TYR A 559 -33.67 -21.45 -6.40
C TYR A 559 -33.45 -20.38 -5.31
N ARG A 560 -33.67 -20.76 -4.05
CA ARG A 560 -33.37 -19.95 -2.87
C ARG A 560 -32.76 -20.82 -1.77
N PRO A 561 -31.57 -20.49 -1.23
CA PRO A 561 -31.12 -21.06 0.03
C PRO A 561 -32.06 -20.65 1.16
N ILE A 562 -32.37 -21.55 2.09
CA ILE A 562 -33.38 -21.28 3.12
C ILE A 562 -32.94 -20.18 4.09
N HIS A 563 -31.65 -20.13 4.46
CA HIS A 563 -31.12 -19.05 5.31
C HIS A 563 -31.24 -17.64 4.71
N GLU A 564 -31.43 -17.52 3.39
CA GLU A 564 -31.61 -16.23 2.71
C GLU A 564 -33.06 -15.76 2.67
N LEU A 565 -34.01 -16.63 3.01
CA LEU A 565 -35.42 -16.25 3.07
C LEU A 565 -35.63 -15.25 4.21
N THR A 566 -36.46 -14.25 3.95
CA THR A 566 -36.83 -13.25 4.94
C THR A 566 -37.51 -13.94 6.13
N ASP A 567 -36.91 -13.81 7.32
CA ASP A 567 -37.45 -14.33 8.58
C ASP A 567 -38.52 -13.38 9.11
N THR A 568 -39.76 -13.85 9.14
CA THR A 568 -40.93 -13.07 9.51
C THR A 568 -41.87 -13.90 10.36
N LYS A 569 -42.79 -13.24 11.07
CA LYS A 569 -43.81 -13.96 11.85
C LYS A 569 -44.79 -14.66 10.92
N TRP A 570 -45.45 -15.69 11.43
CA TRP A 570 -46.41 -16.48 10.67
C TRP A 570 -47.54 -15.65 10.05
N LYS A 571 -48.01 -14.62 10.75
CA LYS A 571 -49.12 -13.75 10.32
C LYS A 571 -48.70 -12.60 9.39
N ASP A 572 -47.40 -12.33 9.25
CA ASP A 572 -46.89 -11.25 8.41
C ASP A 572 -46.70 -11.73 6.96
N ILE A 573 -46.90 -10.87 5.98
CA ILE A 573 -46.70 -11.23 4.56
C ILE A 573 -45.19 -11.38 4.29
N GLY A 574 -44.83 -12.40 3.51
CA GLY A 574 -43.44 -12.66 3.10
C GLY A 574 -42.93 -11.71 2.01
N GLU A 575 -41.74 -12.03 1.49
CA GLU A 575 -41.16 -11.30 0.37
C GLU A 575 -41.74 -11.81 -0.95
N HIS A 576 -42.09 -10.90 -1.85
CA HIS A 576 -42.54 -11.26 -3.20
C HIS A 576 -41.34 -11.45 -4.13
N LEU A 577 -41.34 -12.53 -4.92
CA LEU A 577 -40.24 -12.89 -5.82
C LEU A 577 -39.88 -11.80 -6.85
N SER A 578 -40.84 -10.99 -7.30
CA SER A 578 -40.57 -9.87 -8.24
C SER A 578 -39.69 -8.75 -7.66
N GLN A 579 -39.52 -8.68 -6.34
CA GLN A 579 -38.63 -7.70 -5.72
C GLN A 579 -37.16 -8.02 -5.97
N THR A 580 -36.82 -9.31 -6.13
CA THR A 580 -35.46 -9.77 -6.36
C THR A 580 -35.21 -10.28 -7.78
N LEU A 581 -36.22 -10.89 -8.42
CA LEU A 581 -36.09 -11.45 -9.76
C LEU A 581 -36.46 -10.44 -10.85
N THR A 582 -35.51 -10.19 -11.75
CA THR A 582 -35.67 -9.28 -12.90
C THR A 582 -36.55 -9.85 -14.02
N ASN A 583 -36.82 -11.16 -14.00
CA ASN A 583 -37.54 -11.88 -15.05
C ASN A 583 -38.74 -12.68 -14.51
N PHE A 584 -39.33 -12.21 -13.42
CA PHE A 584 -40.60 -12.73 -12.90
C PHE A 584 -41.74 -11.92 -13.50
N GLU A 585 -42.56 -12.56 -14.33
CA GLU A 585 -43.62 -11.88 -15.10
C GLU A 585 -44.90 -11.70 -14.28
N GLN A 586 -45.78 -10.79 -14.70
CA GLN A 586 -46.99 -10.45 -13.94
C GLN A 586 -48.02 -11.60 -13.88
N GLU A 587 -48.05 -12.46 -14.91
CA GLU A 587 -48.92 -13.66 -14.97
C GLU A 587 -48.22 -14.93 -14.46
N GLU A 588 -47.03 -14.79 -13.88
CA GLU A 588 -46.23 -15.92 -13.44
C GLU A 588 -46.66 -16.39 -12.05
N GLU A 589 -47.05 -17.65 -11.96
CA GLU A 589 -47.53 -18.30 -10.74
C GLU A 589 -46.68 -19.52 -10.40
N ILE A 590 -46.52 -19.80 -9.10
CA ILE A 590 -45.84 -20.99 -8.60
C ILE A 590 -46.81 -22.18 -8.67
N LEU A 591 -46.36 -23.28 -9.30
CA LEU A 591 -47.10 -24.53 -9.42
C LEU A 591 -46.64 -25.59 -8.41
N PHE A 592 -45.34 -25.61 -8.12
CA PHE A 592 -44.74 -26.62 -7.27
C PHE A 592 -43.55 -26.03 -6.51
N ALA A 593 -43.38 -26.46 -5.28
CA ALA A 593 -42.26 -26.10 -4.41
C ALA A 593 -41.76 -27.34 -3.69
N GLU A 594 -40.44 -27.41 -3.46
CA GLU A 594 -39.80 -28.51 -2.74
C GLU A 594 -38.57 -28.01 -1.98
N ILE A 595 -38.35 -28.57 -0.78
CA ILE A 595 -37.10 -28.41 -0.05
C ILE A 595 -36.17 -29.58 -0.40
N VAL A 596 -34.91 -29.28 -0.69
CA VAL A 596 -33.91 -30.28 -1.09
C VAL A 596 -32.62 -30.13 -0.27
N ASP A 597 -32.04 -31.27 0.10
CA ASP A 597 -30.70 -31.36 0.71
C ASP A 597 -29.59 -31.40 -0.34
N GLN A 598 -29.84 -32.06 -1.47
CA GLN A 598 -28.90 -32.27 -2.57
C GLN A 598 -29.60 -32.26 -3.93
N PHE A 599 -28.82 -32.08 -5.00
CA PHE A 599 -29.34 -31.88 -6.35
C PHE A 599 -29.28 -33.14 -7.23
N GLU A 600 -28.61 -34.19 -6.76
CA GLU A 600 -28.39 -35.44 -7.47
C GLU A 600 -29.54 -36.44 -7.25
N GLY A 601 -29.70 -37.38 -8.19
CA GLY A 601 -30.51 -38.59 -7.99
C GLY A 601 -32.03 -38.45 -8.18
N VAL A 602 -32.54 -37.27 -8.54
CA VAL A 602 -33.98 -37.05 -8.81
C VAL A 602 -34.21 -36.54 -10.22
N THR A 603 -35.23 -37.10 -10.88
CA THR A 603 -35.74 -36.64 -12.18
C THR A 603 -37.13 -36.06 -12.00
N TYR A 604 -37.38 -34.89 -12.59
CA TYR A 604 -38.70 -34.28 -12.66
C TYR A 604 -39.35 -34.58 -13.99
N PHE A 605 -40.69 -34.60 -14.01
CA PHE A 605 -41.45 -34.45 -15.24
C PHE A 605 -42.17 -33.10 -15.26
N ALA A 606 -42.42 -32.58 -16.45
CA ALA A 606 -43.26 -31.41 -16.65
C ALA A 606 -44.13 -31.58 -17.90
N ALA A 607 -45.39 -31.15 -17.80
CA ALA A 607 -46.37 -31.22 -18.89
C ALA A 607 -46.98 -29.84 -19.15
N THR A 608 -47.13 -29.48 -20.43
CA THR A 608 -47.76 -28.23 -20.86
C THR A 608 -49.23 -28.41 -21.21
N GLN A 609 -49.97 -27.30 -21.25
CA GLN A 609 -51.39 -27.28 -21.63
C GLN A 609 -51.59 -27.76 -23.07
N GLN A 610 -50.63 -27.51 -23.96
CA GLN A 610 -50.65 -28.02 -25.34
C GLN A 610 -50.20 -29.49 -25.47
N GLY A 611 -49.95 -30.17 -24.36
CA GLY A 611 -49.66 -31.61 -24.34
C GLY A 611 -48.21 -31.97 -24.60
N GLN A 612 -47.27 -31.01 -24.53
CA GLN A 612 -45.84 -31.33 -24.53
C GLN A 612 -45.43 -31.89 -23.19
N ILE A 613 -44.59 -32.92 -23.19
CA ILE A 613 -44.06 -33.50 -21.96
C ILE A 613 -42.54 -33.65 -22.01
N LYS A 614 -41.89 -33.44 -20.87
CA LYS A 614 -40.45 -33.61 -20.73
C LYS A 614 -40.07 -34.22 -19.39
N ARG A 615 -38.92 -34.89 -19.37
CA ARG A 615 -38.16 -35.19 -18.16
C ARG A 615 -36.85 -34.42 -18.13
N PHE A 616 -36.41 -34.03 -16.94
CA PHE A 616 -35.10 -33.39 -16.72
C PHE A 616 -34.58 -33.73 -15.33
N GLU A 617 -33.26 -33.76 -15.17
CA GLU A 617 -32.63 -34.09 -13.89
C GLU A 617 -32.57 -32.87 -12.97
N ARG A 618 -32.77 -33.06 -11.67
CA ARG A 618 -32.64 -32.00 -10.63
C ARG A 618 -31.27 -31.34 -10.65
N LYS A 619 -30.21 -32.07 -11.02
CA LYS A 619 -28.83 -31.56 -11.09
C LYS A 619 -28.67 -30.39 -12.06
N GLU A 620 -29.57 -30.23 -13.03
CA GLU A 620 -29.58 -29.07 -13.93
C GLU A 620 -30.02 -27.78 -13.23
N LEU A 621 -30.60 -27.89 -12.03
CA LEU A 621 -31.02 -26.79 -11.18
C LEU A 621 -30.07 -26.54 -10.00
N SER A 622 -28.87 -27.13 -10.02
CA SER A 622 -27.82 -26.81 -9.03
C SER A 622 -27.53 -25.30 -9.00
N PRO A 623 -27.11 -24.74 -7.85
CA PRO A 623 -27.00 -23.30 -7.67
C PRO A 623 -26.13 -22.62 -8.74
N TRP A 624 -26.67 -21.61 -9.41
CA TRP A 624 -25.99 -20.86 -10.47
C TRP A 624 -25.69 -19.43 -10.04
N ARG A 625 -24.63 -18.82 -10.56
CA ARG A 625 -24.11 -17.50 -10.12
C ARG A 625 -25.16 -16.37 -9.98
N THR A 626 -26.21 -16.37 -10.80
CA THR A 626 -27.23 -15.30 -10.84
C THR A 626 -28.57 -15.68 -10.20
N TYR A 627 -28.63 -16.74 -9.39
CA TYR A 627 -29.89 -17.24 -8.82
C TYR A 627 -30.70 -16.17 -8.08
N ARG A 628 -30.03 -15.23 -7.39
CA ARG A 628 -30.68 -14.15 -6.66
C ARG A 628 -31.51 -13.24 -7.55
N SER A 629 -31.03 -12.93 -8.76
CA SER A 629 -31.61 -11.92 -9.63
C SER A 629 -32.33 -12.46 -10.87
N LYS A 630 -32.14 -13.75 -11.18
CA LYS A 630 -32.75 -14.41 -12.34
C LYS A 630 -33.15 -15.85 -12.06
N SER A 631 -34.35 -16.21 -12.48
CA SER A 631 -34.79 -17.60 -12.61
C SER A 631 -34.14 -18.28 -13.82
N THR A 632 -34.14 -19.61 -13.85
CA THR A 632 -33.65 -20.41 -15.00
C THR A 632 -34.82 -21.14 -15.66
N LYS A 633 -34.72 -21.46 -16.96
CA LYS A 633 -35.78 -22.24 -17.63
C LYS A 633 -35.65 -23.72 -17.28
N TYR A 634 -36.74 -24.33 -16.82
CA TYR A 634 -36.90 -25.79 -16.74
C TYR A 634 -37.82 -26.34 -17.84
N ALA A 635 -38.50 -25.49 -18.60
CA ALA A 635 -39.24 -25.87 -19.80
C ALA A 635 -39.25 -24.71 -20.80
N LYS A 636 -39.03 -24.99 -22.09
CA LYS A 636 -39.21 -24.00 -23.15
C LYS A 636 -40.60 -24.16 -23.76
N LEU A 637 -41.45 -23.16 -23.56
CA LEU A 637 -42.77 -23.09 -24.18
C LEU A 637 -42.62 -22.75 -25.67
N LYS A 638 -43.38 -23.45 -26.53
CA LYS A 638 -43.35 -23.25 -27.99
C LYS A 638 -44.14 -22.01 -28.41
N ASP A 639 -45.27 -21.80 -27.75
CA ASP A 639 -46.18 -20.68 -27.99
C ASP A 639 -46.27 -19.77 -26.76
N GLN A 640 -46.60 -18.49 -26.98
CA GLN A 640 -46.74 -17.49 -25.91
C GLN A 640 -47.93 -17.76 -24.98
N ASP A 641 -48.95 -18.46 -25.46
CA ASP A 641 -50.16 -18.80 -24.70
C ASP A 641 -50.07 -20.17 -24.00
N ASP A 642 -49.01 -20.96 -24.27
CA ASP A 642 -48.81 -22.24 -23.59
C ASP A 642 -48.39 -22.00 -22.13
N ARG A 643 -48.74 -22.94 -21.25
CA ARG A 643 -48.43 -22.88 -19.82
C ARG A 643 -48.09 -24.28 -19.33
N ILE A 644 -47.22 -24.37 -18.34
CA ILE A 644 -47.04 -25.62 -17.61
C ILE A 644 -48.28 -25.86 -16.76
N VAL A 645 -48.80 -27.08 -16.77
CA VAL A 645 -49.98 -27.49 -15.99
C VAL A 645 -49.63 -28.50 -14.90
N ALA A 646 -48.50 -29.18 -15.02
CA ALA A 646 -48.01 -30.10 -14.00
C ALA A 646 -46.48 -30.17 -14.02
N VAL A 647 -45.88 -30.15 -12.84
CA VAL A 647 -44.45 -30.42 -12.62
C VAL A 647 -44.29 -31.10 -11.26
N ALA A 648 -43.60 -32.22 -11.22
CA ALA A 648 -43.40 -33.02 -10.01
C ALA A 648 -42.23 -34.01 -10.18
N PRO A 649 -41.63 -34.50 -9.08
CA PRO A 649 -40.64 -35.57 -9.16
C PRO A 649 -41.29 -36.85 -9.71
N VAL A 650 -40.56 -37.59 -10.53
CA VAL A 650 -41.00 -38.89 -11.04
C VAL A 650 -40.90 -39.92 -9.91
N VAL A 651 -42.06 -40.31 -9.38
CA VAL A 651 -42.18 -41.29 -8.30
C VAL A 651 -42.96 -42.55 -8.71
N LEU A 652 -43.64 -42.50 -9.85
CA LEU A 652 -44.42 -43.61 -10.41
C LEU A 652 -43.92 -43.93 -11.83
N GLU A 653 -44.06 -45.18 -12.23
CA GLU A 653 -43.64 -45.67 -13.56
C GLU A 653 -44.58 -45.21 -14.68
N ASP A 654 -45.88 -45.10 -14.42
CA ASP A 654 -46.86 -44.67 -15.41
C ASP A 654 -47.42 -43.29 -15.09
N ILE A 655 -47.67 -42.51 -16.13
CA ILE A 655 -48.41 -41.25 -16.02
C ILE A 655 -49.69 -41.31 -16.85
N MET A 656 -50.68 -40.51 -16.45
CA MET A 656 -51.92 -40.34 -17.19
C MET A 656 -52.13 -38.85 -17.49
N ILE A 657 -52.31 -38.53 -18.77
CA ILE A 657 -52.71 -37.20 -19.22
C ILE A 657 -54.20 -37.25 -19.56
N ILE A 658 -54.97 -36.33 -18.98
CA ILE A 658 -56.40 -36.20 -19.22
C ILE A 658 -56.66 -34.84 -19.87
N THR A 659 -57.33 -34.85 -21.02
CA THR A 659 -57.70 -33.63 -21.73
C THR A 659 -59.07 -33.12 -21.28
N LYS A 660 -59.35 -31.83 -21.55
CA LYS A 660 -60.66 -31.22 -21.28
C LYS A 660 -61.84 -31.94 -21.96
N ASN A 661 -61.59 -32.63 -23.08
CA ASN A 661 -62.61 -33.38 -23.82
C ASN A 661 -62.81 -34.82 -23.31
N GLY A 662 -62.16 -35.20 -22.21
CA GLY A 662 -62.30 -36.53 -21.61
C GLY A 662 -61.43 -37.62 -22.25
N TYR A 663 -60.53 -37.28 -23.19
CA TYR A 663 -59.52 -38.24 -23.66
C TYR A 663 -58.46 -38.45 -22.59
N GLY A 664 -58.13 -39.71 -22.30
CA GLY A 664 -57.05 -40.11 -21.42
C GLY A 664 -55.97 -40.87 -22.19
N LEU A 665 -54.71 -40.52 -21.95
CA LEU A 665 -53.54 -41.25 -22.44
C LEU A 665 -52.71 -41.69 -21.24
N ARG A 666 -52.50 -43.00 -21.08
CA ARG A 666 -51.60 -43.58 -20.08
C ARG A 666 -50.42 -44.24 -20.78
N PHE A 667 -49.22 -43.94 -20.33
CA PHE A 667 -47.98 -44.50 -20.86
C PHE A 667 -46.91 -44.55 -19.79
N ASN A 668 -45.90 -45.37 -20.01
CA ASN A 668 -44.76 -45.45 -19.11
C ASN A 668 -43.90 -44.20 -19.24
N ILE A 669 -43.53 -43.58 -18.13
CA ILE A 669 -42.76 -42.35 -18.11
C ILE A 669 -41.38 -42.49 -18.79
N GLU A 670 -40.86 -43.71 -18.90
CA GLU A 670 -39.61 -44.01 -19.61
C GLU A 670 -39.68 -43.74 -21.12
N GLU A 671 -40.89 -43.74 -21.71
CA GLU A 671 -41.10 -43.39 -23.12
C GLU A 671 -40.79 -41.91 -23.40
N VAL A 672 -40.77 -41.05 -22.39
CA VAL A 672 -40.40 -39.63 -22.51
C VAL A 672 -38.90 -39.48 -22.26
N PRO A 673 -38.10 -38.99 -23.21
CA PRO A 673 -36.65 -38.87 -22.99
C PRO A 673 -36.33 -37.85 -21.89
N VAL A 674 -35.26 -38.13 -21.14
CA VAL A 674 -34.64 -37.13 -20.27
C VAL A 674 -33.86 -36.17 -21.16
N VAL A 675 -34.21 -34.89 -21.10
CA VAL A 675 -33.64 -33.82 -21.91
C VAL A 675 -33.23 -32.66 -21.01
N GLY A 676 -32.39 -31.76 -21.56
CA GLY A 676 -31.98 -30.56 -20.84
C GLY A 676 -33.16 -29.73 -20.32
N ALA A 677 -32.96 -29.04 -19.20
CA ALA A 677 -33.91 -28.12 -18.57
C ALA A 677 -34.41 -27.05 -19.55
N LYS A 678 -33.58 -26.64 -20.52
CA LYS A 678 -33.97 -25.65 -21.55
C LYS A 678 -34.69 -26.22 -22.78
N ALA A 679 -34.90 -27.53 -22.86
CA ALA A 679 -35.61 -28.16 -23.98
C ALA A 679 -37.14 -28.02 -23.85
N ALA A 680 -37.84 -28.10 -24.99
CA ALA A 680 -39.30 -27.98 -25.05
C ALA A 680 -40.06 -29.26 -24.65
N GLY A 681 -39.44 -30.43 -24.81
CA GLY A 681 -40.11 -31.73 -24.62
C GLY A 681 -40.53 -32.37 -25.94
N VAL A 682 -41.22 -33.51 -25.83
CA VAL A 682 -41.82 -34.28 -26.92
C VAL A 682 -43.33 -34.07 -26.97
#